data_AF-A0A972DC90-F1
#
_entry.id   AF-A0A972DC90-F1
#
_cell.length_a   1.000
_cell.length_b   1.000
_cell.length_c   1.000
_cell.angle_alpha   90.00
_cell.angle_beta   90.00
_cell.angle_gamma   90.00
#
_symmetry.space_group_name_H-M   'P 1'
#
loop_
_entity.id
_entity.type
_entity.pdbx_description
1 polymer ?
#
loop_
_entity_poly.entity_id
_entity_poly.type
_entity_poly.pdbx_seq_one_letter_code
_entity_poly.pdbx_strand_id
1 'polypeptide(L)'
;MDFFAAQDQARARTRRLVFLFTLAVLAIIASTSAAVFLILEFDRFAAEGPTVDAALSTVVAEHLDVFALIAVVTLAMVSLAALYKWLQVRAGGHAVAEMLGGVRVDPSTTDPFERRLVNVVEEMAIASGIPIPEVYVLPHEPAINAFAAGLTTSDAVIAVTRGCLEKLSRDELQGVVAHEFGHVLNGDMRLNVQLIALLHGILFIAILGRVVLRMVVHSGGRARRSDKNGGGLVLLVAAGVLLVVMGYAGYFFGRLIQAAVSRQREYLADASAVQFTRNPAGIAGALKKIGGYSFGSKMVSPQSSEVSHALFAQGFRSGLVGLLATHPPLEARIRAIDPTWEGAYLEAPEHEVALREARATEARHAGVVSQLAASGAAPSAASVAAASSGAAAFSPERAMAEVGNLTEDHVHRAQELRAAIPEVLLEAAHDAHKAPALVYGLLLARDDARTRDGQLALLARDPTFTGAAIVRALVPALAQLHEGHRLPLVQIALPSLHALKGGELDAFFRRVHELVHFDGHVDAFEFALQKLLVHHLRLAADPTRAAVRRATLAEVTERIAALLSFLAHRVGGPEGADHAFAAGASRLPTIADRLRLLPPKEGYDAIHDALEVLEHAPLEVRRLALDAAAHVVGAGHAQSVEEIDLLRVVASVLDCPMPLL
;
A
#
# COMPACT_ATOMS: atom_id res chain seq x y z
N MET A 1 -4.63 12.88 -12.64
CA MET A 1 -3.88 11.89 -13.46
C MET A 1 -4.76 10.67 -13.66
N ASP A 2 -4.57 9.92 -14.75
CA ASP A 2 -5.26 8.63 -14.94
C ASP A 2 -4.55 7.52 -14.13
N PHE A 3 -5.25 6.94 -13.14
CA PHE A 3 -4.76 5.86 -12.29
C PHE A 3 -4.27 4.65 -13.09
N PHE A 4 -5.01 4.24 -14.12
CA PHE A 4 -4.67 3.06 -14.90
C PHE A 4 -3.36 3.27 -15.67
N ALA A 5 -3.18 4.47 -16.25
CA ALA A 5 -1.93 4.86 -16.89
C ALA A 5 -0.76 4.89 -15.90
N ALA A 6 -0.96 5.36 -14.66
CA ALA A 6 0.07 5.36 -13.63
C ALA A 6 0.53 3.93 -13.28
N GLN A 7 -0.42 3.00 -13.09
CA GLN A 7 -0.15 1.60 -12.80
C GLN A 7 0.59 0.87 -13.93
N ASP A 8 0.22 1.14 -15.20
CA ASP A 8 0.93 0.55 -16.35
C ASP A 8 2.35 1.09 -16.50
N GLN A 9 2.56 2.38 -16.22
CA GLN A 9 3.89 2.97 -16.15
C GLN A 9 4.72 2.33 -15.03
N ALA A 10 4.15 2.11 -13.85
CA ALA A 10 4.83 1.43 -12.74
C ALA A 10 5.31 0.03 -13.16
N ARG A 11 4.45 -0.77 -13.81
CA ARG A 11 4.81 -2.10 -14.34
C ARG A 11 5.90 -2.06 -15.41
N ALA A 12 5.82 -1.12 -16.36
CA ALA A 12 6.84 -0.95 -17.38
C ALA A 12 8.21 -0.60 -16.78
N ARG A 13 8.22 0.26 -15.75
CA ARG A 13 9.43 0.64 -15.01
C ARG A 13 9.98 -0.53 -14.20
N THR A 14 9.14 -1.31 -13.52
CA THR A 14 9.57 -2.56 -12.85
C THR A 14 10.30 -3.49 -13.82
N ARG A 15 9.78 -3.68 -15.05
CA ARG A 15 10.47 -4.48 -16.08
C ARG A 15 11.84 -3.92 -16.44
N ARG A 16 11.94 -2.60 -16.65
CA ARG A 16 13.22 -1.93 -16.92
C ARG A 16 14.19 -2.07 -15.74
N LEU A 17 13.69 -1.98 -14.52
CA LEU A 17 14.49 -2.11 -13.30
C LEU A 17 15.06 -3.51 -13.16
N VAL A 18 14.24 -4.55 -13.34
CA VAL A 18 14.70 -5.94 -13.34
C VAL A 18 15.75 -6.17 -14.43
N PHE A 19 15.55 -5.60 -15.62
CA PHE A 19 16.55 -5.66 -16.69
C PHE A 19 17.89 -5.01 -16.29
N LEU A 20 17.85 -3.79 -15.73
CA LEU A 20 19.05 -3.08 -15.27
C LEU A 20 19.73 -3.80 -14.11
N PHE A 21 18.96 -4.43 -13.22
CA PHE A 21 19.49 -5.27 -12.15
C PHE A 21 20.25 -6.47 -12.71
N THR A 22 19.67 -7.18 -13.68
CA THR A 22 20.35 -8.29 -14.36
C THR A 22 21.65 -7.82 -14.99
N LEU A 23 21.66 -6.67 -15.66
CA LEU A 23 22.88 -6.08 -16.23
C LEU A 23 23.92 -5.76 -15.15
N ALA A 24 23.50 -5.22 -14.00
CA ALA A 24 24.40 -4.95 -12.87
C ALA A 24 25.03 -6.24 -12.31
N VAL A 25 24.25 -7.31 -12.17
CA VAL A 25 24.78 -8.62 -11.74
C VAL A 25 25.77 -9.19 -12.75
N LEU A 26 25.47 -9.11 -14.05
CA LEU A 26 26.39 -9.53 -15.10
C LEU A 26 27.69 -8.71 -15.09
N ALA A 27 27.61 -7.40 -14.85
CA ALA A 27 28.77 -6.54 -14.72
C ALA A 27 29.63 -6.92 -13.51
N ILE A 28 29.03 -7.24 -12.36
CA ILE A 28 29.73 -7.73 -11.17
C ILE A 28 30.44 -9.05 -11.45
N ILE A 29 29.78 -9.98 -12.15
CA ILE A 29 30.39 -11.27 -12.54
C ILE A 29 31.60 -11.01 -13.45
N ALA A 30 31.42 -10.22 -14.52
CA ALA A 30 32.48 -9.93 -15.48
C ALA A 30 33.72 -9.29 -14.83
N SER A 31 33.50 -8.30 -13.96
CA SER A 31 34.58 -7.59 -13.26
C SER A 31 35.24 -8.43 -12.16
N THR A 32 34.49 -9.28 -11.46
CA THR A 32 35.08 -10.24 -10.50
C THR A 32 35.93 -11.28 -11.23
N SER A 33 35.45 -11.81 -12.35
CA SER A 33 36.21 -12.73 -13.21
C SER A 33 37.48 -12.07 -13.76
N ALA A 34 37.41 -10.82 -14.23
CA ALA A 34 38.58 -10.08 -14.69
C ALA A 34 39.60 -9.84 -13.57
N ALA A 35 39.15 -9.52 -12.36
CA ALA A 35 40.04 -9.33 -11.22
C ALA A 35 40.73 -10.64 -10.79
N VAL A 36 40.00 -11.75 -10.75
CA VAL A 36 40.58 -13.07 -10.45
C VAL A 36 41.59 -13.47 -11.52
N PHE A 37 41.28 -13.25 -12.80
CA PHE A 37 42.22 -13.47 -13.91
C PHE A 37 43.53 -12.69 -13.71
N LEU A 38 43.45 -11.40 -13.38
CA LEU A 38 44.62 -10.58 -13.13
C LEU A 38 45.45 -11.07 -11.94
N ILE A 39 44.81 -11.64 -10.92
CA ILE A 39 45.50 -12.22 -9.74
C ILE A 39 46.20 -13.53 -10.13
N LEU A 40 45.53 -14.41 -10.89
CA LEU A 40 46.09 -15.71 -11.28
C LEU A 40 47.27 -15.57 -12.26
N GLU A 41 47.17 -14.65 -13.21
CA GLU A 41 48.21 -14.41 -14.22
C GLU A 41 49.25 -13.39 -13.78
N PHE A 42 49.18 -12.86 -12.54
CA PHE A 42 50.07 -11.80 -12.05
C PHE A 42 51.55 -12.17 -12.20
N ASP A 43 51.93 -13.37 -11.76
CA ASP A 43 53.33 -13.83 -11.81
C ASP A 43 53.80 -14.03 -13.26
N ARG A 44 52.91 -14.49 -14.16
CA ARG A 44 53.21 -14.66 -15.59
C ARG A 44 53.41 -13.31 -16.27
N PHE A 45 52.53 -12.34 -16.02
CA PHE A 45 52.66 -10.98 -16.53
C PHE A 45 53.92 -10.28 -16.00
N ALA A 46 54.27 -10.52 -14.74
CA ALA A 46 55.48 -9.96 -14.13
C ALA A 46 56.77 -10.56 -14.70
N ALA A 47 56.74 -11.83 -15.14
CA ALA A 47 57.90 -12.52 -15.70
C ALA A 47 58.09 -12.30 -17.21
N GLU A 48 57.01 -12.27 -18.01
CA GLU A 48 57.09 -12.33 -19.48
C GLU A 48 56.69 -10.99 -20.17
N GLY A 49 56.09 -10.03 -19.45
CA GLY A 49 55.56 -8.78 -20.01
C GLY A 49 54.23 -8.95 -20.76
N PRO A 50 53.48 -7.87 -21.07
CA PRO A 50 52.16 -7.98 -21.68
C PRO A 50 52.25 -8.24 -23.20
N THR A 51 52.31 -9.50 -23.63
CA THR A 51 52.15 -9.84 -25.06
C THR A 51 50.67 -10.10 -25.38
N VAL A 52 50.02 -9.16 -26.09
CA VAL A 52 48.55 -9.07 -26.18
C VAL A 52 47.93 -9.93 -27.30
N ASP A 53 48.70 -10.34 -28.32
CA ASP A 53 48.11 -10.80 -29.60
C ASP A 53 47.76 -12.30 -29.72
N ALA A 54 48.16 -13.16 -28.78
CA ALA A 54 47.84 -14.61 -28.81
C ALA A 54 47.29 -15.18 -27.49
N ALA A 55 47.15 -14.34 -26.46
CA ALA A 55 46.93 -14.78 -25.07
C ALA A 55 45.45 -14.73 -24.63
N LEU A 56 44.62 -13.84 -25.18
CA LEU A 56 43.30 -13.63 -24.58
C LEU A 56 42.34 -14.81 -24.83
N SER A 57 42.33 -15.40 -26.03
CA SER A 57 41.47 -16.54 -26.34
C SER A 57 41.95 -17.85 -25.72
N THR A 58 43.27 -18.05 -25.67
CA THR A 58 43.91 -19.25 -25.09
C THR A 58 43.78 -19.24 -23.57
N VAL A 59 44.07 -18.11 -22.92
CA VAL A 59 43.97 -18.01 -21.46
C VAL A 59 42.51 -17.96 -20.99
N VAL A 60 41.58 -17.36 -21.76
CA VAL A 60 40.14 -17.47 -21.45
C VAL A 60 39.64 -18.91 -21.58
N ALA A 61 40.14 -19.67 -22.56
CA ALA A 61 39.81 -21.08 -22.69
C ALA A 61 40.39 -21.92 -21.55
N GLU A 62 41.62 -21.62 -21.09
CA GLU A 62 42.27 -22.30 -19.96
C GLU A 62 41.55 -22.10 -18.62
N HIS A 63 40.94 -20.92 -18.40
CA HIS A 63 40.26 -20.59 -17.14
C HIS A 63 38.73 -20.56 -17.23
N LEU A 64 38.14 -21.12 -18.29
CA LEU A 64 36.69 -21.11 -18.51
C LEU A 64 35.91 -21.73 -17.33
N ASP A 65 36.43 -22.81 -16.76
CA ASP A 65 35.83 -23.49 -15.60
C ASP A 65 35.81 -22.59 -14.35
N VAL A 66 36.87 -21.80 -14.14
CA VAL A 66 36.97 -20.86 -13.02
C VAL A 66 35.98 -19.71 -13.20
N PHE A 67 35.86 -19.17 -14.42
CA PHE A 67 34.88 -18.11 -14.73
C PHE A 67 33.44 -18.61 -14.61
N ALA A 68 33.16 -19.83 -15.08
CA ALA A 68 31.86 -20.47 -14.92
C ALA A 68 31.53 -20.66 -13.43
N LEU A 69 32.50 -21.10 -12.62
CA LEU A 69 32.33 -21.23 -11.18
C LEU A 69 32.05 -19.88 -10.50
N ILE A 70 32.81 -18.83 -10.82
CA ILE A 70 32.59 -17.47 -10.28
C ILE A 70 31.18 -16.98 -10.64
N ALA A 71 30.77 -17.17 -11.90
CA ALA A 71 29.45 -16.77 -12.37
C ALA A 71 28.33 -17.50 -11.60
N VAL A 72 28.43 -18.83 -11.46
CA VAL A 72 27.45 -19.65 -10.75
C VAL A 72 27.40 -19.27 -9.26
N VAL A 73 28.55 -19.15 -8.59
CA VAL A 73 28.62 -18.80 -7.17
C VAL A 73 28.06 -17.40 -6.92
N THR A 74 28.47 -16.41 -7.72
CA THR A 74 27.99 -15.02 -7.58
C THR A 74 26.48 -14.95 -7.82
N LEU A 75 25.99 -15.60 -8.88
CA LEU A 75 24.56 -15.64 -9.20
C LEU A 75 23.77 -16.32 -8.08
N ALA A 76 24.25 -17.45 -7.57
CA ALA A 76 23.63 -18.17 -6.47
C ALA A 76 23.59 -17.33 -5.19
N MET A 77 24.69 -16.67 -4.82
CA MET A 77 24.75 -15.79 -3.65
C MET A 77 23.77 -14.61 -3.76
N VAL A 78 23.80 -13.88 -4.87
CA VAL A 78 22.93 -12.71 -5.08
C VAL A 78 21.47 -13.15 -5.11
N SER A 79 21.15 -14.22 -5.84
CA SER A 79 19.77 -14.71 -5.97
C SER A 79 19.25 -15.25 -4.64
N LEU A 80 20.06 -15.99 -3.88
CA LEU A 80 19.66 -16.54 -2.59
C LEU A 80 19.48 -15.43 -1.53
N ALA A 81 20.37 -14.43 -1.51
CA ALA A 81 20.23 -13.29 -0.62
C ALA A 81 19.01 -12.41 -0.97
N ALA A 82 18.79 -12.15 -2.26
CA ALA A 82 17.60 -11.44 -2.73
C ALA A 82 16.32 -12.23 -2.45
N LEU A 83 16.33 -13.56 -2.64
CA LEU A 83 15.22 -14.45 -2.32
C LEU A 83 14.95 -14.45 -0.82
N TYR A 84 15.98 -14.60 0.02
CA TYR A 84 15.85 -14.53 1.47
C TYR A 84 15.17 -13.22 1.90
N LYS A 85 15.65 -12.09 1.36
CA LYS A 85 15.06 -10.78 1.65
C LYS A 85 13.62 -10.68 1.13
N TRP A 86 13.35 -11.17 -0.08
CA TRP A 86 11.99 -11.23 -0.63
C TRP A 86 11.05 -12.06 0.24
N LEU A 87 11.49 -13.23 0.73
CA LEU A 87 10.72 -14.07 1.64
C LEU A 87 10.39 -13.37 2.96
N GLN A 88 11.27 -12.50 3.44
CA GLN A 88 11.05 -11.66 4.62
C GLN A 88 10.01 -10.56 4.35
N VAL A 89 10.14 -9.81 3.24
CA VAL A 89 9.28 -8.64 2.97
C VAL A 89 7.98 -8.97 2.25
N ARG A 90 7.85 -10.16 1.63
CA ARG A 90 6.62 -10.58 0.92
C ARG A 90 5.45 -10.85 1.86
N ALA A 91 5.69 -10.95 3.16
CA ALA A 91 4.64 -11.16 4.15
C ALA A 91 3.68 -9.95 4.23
N GLY A 92 4.10 -8.78 3.72
CA GLY A 92 3.27 -7.60 3.54
C GLY A 92 3.90 -6.34 4.12
N GLY A 93 3.16 -5.23 4.12
CA GLY A 93 3.63 -3.94 4.62
C GLY A 93 4.15 -4.01 6.07
N HIS A 94 3.44 -4.73 6.95
CA HIS A 94 3.79 -4.89 8.36
C HIS A 94 5.21 -5.42 8.58
N ALA A 95 5.68 -6.35 7.76
CA ALA A 95 7.00 -6.95 7.86
C ALA A 95 8.12 -5.94 7.56
N VAL A 96 7.86 -4.98 6.67
CA VAL A 96 8.80 -3.88 6.39
C VAL A 96 8.82 -2.90 7.57
N ALA A 97 7.67 -2.58 8.15
CA ALA A 97 7.57 -1.69 9.31
C ALA A 97 8.27 -2.27 10.55
N GLU A 98 7.97 -3.52 10.90
CA GLU A 98 8.57 -4.23 12.03
C GLU A 98 10.07 -4.45 11.85
N MET A 99 10.52 -4.73 10.62
CA MET A 99 11.95 -4.82 10.30
C MET A 99 12.70 -3.53 10.66
N LEU A 100 12.05 -2.36 10.58
CA LEU A 100 12.65 -1.08 10.94
C LEU A 100 12.47 -0.73 12.42
N GLY A 101 11.90 -1.62 13.22
CA GLY A 101 11.58 -1.39 14.63
C GLY A 101 10.28 -0.63 14.85
N GLY A 102 9.38 -0.64 13.87
CA GLY A 102 8.05 -0.06 13.99
C GLY A 102 7.19 -0.85 14.98
N VAL A 103 6.38 -0.13 15.76
CA VAL A 103 5.36 -0.67 16.65
C VAL A 103 4.00 -0.28 16.09
N ARG A 104 3.10 -1.26 15.97
CA ARG A 104 1.74 -1.03 15.50
C ARG A 104 0.99 -0.13 16.49
N VAL A 105 0.31 0.88 15.97
CA VAL A 105 -0.59 1.74 16.74
C VAL A 105 -1.93 1.04 16.89
N ASP A 106 -2.43 0.96 18.11
CA ASP A 106 -3.78 0.51 18.39
C ASP A 106 -4.78 1.58 17.92
N PRO A 107 -5.76 1.27 17.04
CA PRO A 107 -6.76 2.26 16.63
C PRO A 107 -7.55 2.86 17.80
N SER A 108 -7.64 2.16 18.94
CA SER A 108 -8.27 2.62 20.18
C SER A 108 -7.33 3.41 21.12
N THR A 109 -6.12 3.76 20.65
CA THR A 109 -5.12 4.51 21.43
C THR A 109 -5.69 5.77 22.07
N THR A 110 -5.20 6.09 23.27
CA THR A 110 -5.56 7.32 24.00
C THR A 110 -4.49 8.40 23.89
N ASP A 111 -3.33 8.09 23.28
CA ASP A 111 -2.27 9.06 23.06
C ASP A 111 -2.70 10.10 22.00
N PRO A 112 -2.66 11.41 22.29
CA PRO A 112 -3.11 12.44 21.36
C PRO A 112 -2.35 12.47 20.03
N PHE A 113 -1.05 12.13 20.02
CA PHE A 113 -0.29 12.13 18.77
C PHE A 113 -0.65 10.94 17.89
N GLU A 114 -0.79 9.76 18.49
CA GLU A 114 -1.22 8.55 17.79
C GLU A 114 -2.67 8.65 17.31
N ARG A 115 -3.60 9.16 18.13
CA ARG A 115 -5.00 9.42 17.73
C ARG A 115 -5.07 10.37 16.55
N ARG A 116 -4.33 11.47 16.58
CA ARG A 116 -4.25 12.41 15.47
C ARG A 116 -3.78 11.74 14.18
N LEU A 117 -2.78 10.86 14.26
CA LEU A 117 -2.30 10.11 13.11
C LEU A 117 -3.35 9.14 12.56
N VAL A 118 -3.99 8.36 13.44
CA VAL A 118 -5.07 7.42 13.08
C VAL A 118 -6.20 8.16 12.37
N ASN A 119 -6.67 9.29 12.93
CA ASN A 119 -7.69 10.13 12.31
C ASN A 119 -7.29 10.59 10.90
N VAL A 120 -6.06 11.09 10.74
CA VAL A 120 -5.55 11.57 9.45
C VAL A 120 -5.48 10.43 8.41
N VAL A 121 -5.01 9.24 8.82
CA VAL A 121 -4.92 8.08 7.92
C VAL A 121 -6.31 7.58 7.53
N GLU A 122 -7.26 7.51 8.47
CA GLU A 122 -8.66 7.15 8.21
C GLU A 122 -9.31 8.11 7.21
N GLU A 123 -9.18 9.42 7.44
CA GLU A 123 -9.73 10.46 6.55
C GLU A 123 -9.20 10.30 5.12
N MET A 124 -7.89 10.09 4.96
CA MET A 124 -7.28 9.90 3.64
C MET A 124 -7.73 8.58 2.98
N ALA A 125 -7.84 7.49 3.74
CA ALA A 125 -8.26 6.18 3.24
C ALA A 125 -9.72 6.18 2.78
N ILE A 126 -10.63 6.69 3.61
CA ILE A 126 -12.05 6.81 3.28
C ILE A 126 -12.23 7.69 2.04
N ALA A 127 -11.52 8.83 1.99
CA ALA A 127 -11.63 9.75 0.86
C ALA A 127 -11.05 9.17 -0.44
N SER A 128 -9.98 8.38 -0.34
CA SER A 128 -9.32 7.77 -1.51
C SER A 128 -9.96 6.45 -1.97
N GLY A 129 -10.84 5.86 -1.16
CA GLY A 129 -11.51 4.60 -1.50
C GLY A 129 -10.62 3.36 -1.39
N ILE A 130 -9.54 3.43 -0.57
CA ILE A 130 -8.74 2.25 -0.24
C ILE A 130 -9.11 1.72 1.16
N PRO A 131 -8.90 0.42 1.45
CA PRO A 131 -9.00 -0.08 2.82
C PRO A 131 -8.06 0.71 3.74
N ILE A 132 -8.50 1.01 4.96
CA ILE A 132 -7.72 1.79 5.92
C ILE A 132 -6.42 1.03 6.25
N PRO A 133 -5.23 1.59 5.93
CA PRO A 133 -3.96 0.95 6.21
C PRO A 133 -3.71 0.79 7.71
N GLU A 134 -2.94 -0.23 8.10
CA GLU A 134 -2.45 -0.29 9.47
C GLU A 134 -1.42 0.82 9.72
N VAL A 135 -1.45 1.38 10.92
CA VAL A 135 -0.60 2.50 11.30
C VAL A 135 0.53 2.00 12.20
N TYR A 136 1.76 2.42 11.89
CA TYR A 136 2.96 2.08 12.65
C TYR A 136 3.72 3.33 13.09
N VAL A 137 4.34 3.27 14.25
CA VAL A 137 5.24 4.31 14.75
C VAL A 137 6.63 3.72 14.94
N LEU A 138 7.67 4.44 14.53
CA LEU A 138 9.07 4.10 14.84
C LEU A 138 9.48 4.91 16.08
N PRO A 139 9.35 4.34 17.30
CA PRO A 139 9.46 5.11 18.55
C PRO A 139 10.87 5.61 18.82
N HIS A 140 11.88 4.92 18.30
CA HIS A 140 13.29 5.23 18.54
C HIS A 140 13.90 6.16 17.49
N GLU A 141 13.10 6.68 16.55
CA GLU A 141 13.56 7.52 15.46
C GLU A 141 13.14 8.99 15.70
N PRO A 142 14.08 9.85 16.18
CA PRO A 142 13.77 11.25 16.49
C PRO A 142 13.67 12.13 15.24
N ALA A 143 14.11 11.63 14.08
CA ALA A 143 14.03 12.31 12.79
C ALA A 143 12.58 12.45 12.30
N ILE A 144 12.32 13.40 11.40
CA ILE A 144 11.02 13.56 10.74
C ILE A 144 11.04 12.74 9.44
N ASN A 145 10.33 11.61 9.45
CA ASN A 145 10.18 10.72 8.32
C ASN A 145 8.88 9.90 8.39
N ALA A 146 8.43 9.41 7.24
CA ALA A 146 7.30 8.50 7.08
C ALA A 146 7.58 7.56 5.89
N PHE A 147 6.82 6.48 5.74
CA PHE A 147 6.79 5.68 4.51
C PHE A 147 5.51 4.85 4.42
N ALA A 148 5.10 4.55 3.18
CA ALA A 148 4.14 3.50 2.86
C ALA A 148 4.85 2.20 2.42
N ALA A 149 4.35 1.05 2.90
CA ALA A 149 4.82 -0.27 2.47
C ALA A 149 3.66 -1.25 2.29
N GLY A 150 3.80 -2.19 1.36
CA GLY A 150 2.77 -3.19 1.04
C GLY A 150 2.97 -3.79 -0.35
N LEU A 151 2.30 -4.91 -0.63
CA LEU A 151 2.23 -5.50 -1.98
C LEU A 151 0.94 -5.11 -2.72
N THR A 152 -0.12 -4.85 -1.97
CA THR A 152 -1.48 -4.47 -2.37
C THR A 152 -1.94 -3.30 -1.49
N THR A 153 -3.12 -2.75 -1.76
CA THR A 153 -3.74 -1.75 -0.87
C THR A 153 -4.26 -2.39 0.43
N SER A 154 -4.65 -3.66 0.39
CA SER A 154 -5.21 -4.40 1.55
C SER A 154 -4.18 -4.72 2.63
N ASP A 155 -2.90 -4.86 2.28
CA ASP A 155 -1.78 -5.06 3.22
C ASP A 155 -0.91 -3.81 3.38
N ALA A 156 -1.41 -2.66 2.91
CA ALA A 156 -0.70 -1.40 3.04
C ALA A 156 -0.55 -1.01 4.51
N VAL A 157 0.62 -0.46 4.83
CA VAL A 157 0.89 0.16 6.12
C VAL A 157 1.41 1.57 5.91
N ILE A 158 1.02 2.48 6.81
CA ILE A 158 1.59 3.82 6.92
C ILE A 158 2.40 3.87 8.20
N ALA A 159 3.72 4.03 8.06
CA ALA A 159 4.63 4.11 9.18
C ALA A 159 5.20 5.52 9.30
N VAL A 160 5.19 6.07 10.51
CA VAL A 160 5.77 7.39 10.80
C VAL A 160 6.79 7.30 11.93
N THR A 161 7.78 8.16 11.90
CA THR A 161 8.77 8.29 12.99
C THR A 161 8.20 9.04 14.19
N ARG A 162 8.78 8.84 15.37
CA ARG A 162 8.45 9.64 16.57
C ARG A 162 8.63 11.14 16.32
N GLY A 163 9.69 11.53 15.59
CA GLY A 163 9.90 12.93 15.20
C GLY A 163 8.79 13.48 14.31
N CYS A 164 8.26 12.69 13.37
CA CYS A 164 7.11 13.09 12.54
C CYS A 164 5.87 13.38 13.40
N LEU A 165 5.56 12.49 14.35
CA LEU A 165 4.43 12.66 15.26
C LEU A 165 4.53 13.90 16.14
N GLU A 166 5.71 14.15 16.72
CA GLU A 166 5.87 15.20 17.71
C GLU A 166 6.18 16.58 17.13
N LYS A 167 6.76 16.65 15.93
CA LYS A 167 7.27 17.93 15.39
C LYS A 167 6.35 18.56 14.36
N LEU A 168 5.47 17.76 13.75
CA LEU A 168 4.53 18.23 12.76
C LEU A 168 3.21 18.65 13.40
N SER A 169 2.64 19.74 12.87
CA SER A 169 1.24 20.10 13.10
C SER A 169 0.33 19.05 12.45
N ARG A 170 -0.98 19.12 12.72
CA ARG A 170 -1.94 18.22 12.07
C ARG A 170 -1.90 18.36 10.55
N ASP A 171 -1.85 19.59 10.04
CA ASP A 171 -1.88 19.87 8.60
C ASP A 171 -0.58 19.45 7.91
N GLU A 172 0.55 19.62 8.59
CA GLU A 172 1.84 19.14 8.10
C GLU A 172 1.88 17.60 8.08
N LEU A 173 1.37 16.95 9.14
CA LEU A 173 1.25 15.50 9.20
C LEU A 173 0.30 14.98 8.11
N GLN A 174 -0.84 15.65 7.87
CA GLN A 174 -1.77 15.32 6.80
C GLN A 174 -1.11 15.50 5.43
N GLY A 175 -0.28 16.53 5.23
CA GLY A 175 0.52 16.71 4.02
C GLY A 175 1.51 15.55 3.78
N VAL A 176 2.20 15.09 4.83
CA VAL A 176 3.11 13.93 4.76
C VAL A 176 2.33 12.64 4.48
N VAL A 177 1.23 12.38 5.19
CA VAL A 177 0.40 11.19 4.96
C VAL A 177 -0.20 11.22 3.55
N ALA A 178 -0.68 12.37 3.07
CA ALA A 178 -1.21 12.51 1.71
C ALA A 178 -0.15 12.21 0.63
N HIS A 179 1.10 12.59 0.87
CA HIS A 179 2.23 12.20 0.02
C HIS A 179 2.41 10.67 -0.02
N GLU A 180 2.38 10.01 1.14
CA GLU A 180 2.46 8.54 1.24
C GLU A 180 1.28 7.85 0.55
N PHE A 181 0.06 8.39 0.66
CA PHE A 181 -1.11 7.92 -0.10
C PHE A 181 -0.93 8.09 -1.60
N GLY A 182 -0.23 9.14 -2.05
CA GLY A 182 0.20 9.29 -3.44
C GLY A 182 1.03 8.10 -3.92
N HIS A 183 1.95 7.59 -3.09
CA HIS A 183 2.70 6.37 -3.40
C HIS A 183 1.82 5.11 -3.39
N VAL A 184 0.86 5.01 -2.48
CA VAL A 184 -0.11 3.89 -2.46
C VAL A 184 -0.90 3.84 -3.78
N LEU A 185 -1.53 4.94 -4.16
CA LEU A 185 -2.42 5.02 -5.32
C LEU A 185 -1.67 4.90 -6.66
N ASN A 186 -0.44 5.42 -6.75
CA ASN A 186 0.39 5.28 -7.95
C ASN A 186 1.04 3.88 -8.10
N GLY A 187 0.81 2.97 -7.14
CA GLY A 187 1.32 1.59 -7.19
C GLY A 187 2.79 1.47 -6.82
N ASP A 188 3.28 2.41 -5.99
CA ASP A 188 4.70 2.56 -5.76
C ASP A 188 5.28 1.57 -4.75
N MET A 189 4.44 1.11 -3.82
CA MET A 189 4.82 0.21 -2.72
C MET A 189 5.42 -1.11 -3.21
N ARG A 190 4.76 -1.79 -4.16
CA ARG A 190 5.23 -3.09 -4.67
C ARG A 190 6.61 -2.98 -5.33
N LEU A 191 6.82 -1.92 -6.11
CA LEU A 191 8.12 -1.63 -6.72
C LEU A 191 9.17 -1.38 -5.63
N ASN A 192 8.81 -0.61 -4.59
CA ASN A 192 9.70 -0.31 -3.49
C ASN A 192 10.10 -1.57 -2.69
N VAL A 193 9.16 -2.50 -2.43
CA VAL A 193 9.43 -3.79 -1.77
C VAL A 193 10.37 -4.67 -2.60
N GLN A 194 10.16 -4.73 -3.92
CA GLN A 194 11.06 -5.47 -4.82
C GLN A 194 12.47 -4.88 -4.83
N LEU A 195 12.58 -3.55 -4.81
CA LEU A 195 13.86 -2.84 -4.74
C LEU A 195 14.65 -3.20 -3.47
N ILE A 196 13.99 -3.28 -2.31
CA ILE A 196 14.63 -3.70 -1.05
C ILE A 196 15.29 -5.07 -1.22
N ALA A 197 14.56 -6.04 -1.79
CA ALA A 197 15.06 -7.40 -1.98
C ALA A 197 16.23 -7.47 -2.96
N LEU A 198 16.10 -6.83 -4.12
CA LEU A 198 17.15 -6.83 -5.16
C LEU A 198 18.43 -6.16 -4.67
N LEU A 199 18.33 -4.97 -4.06
CA LEU A 199 19.50 -4.24 -3.57
C LEU A 199 20.20 -4.99 -2.43
N HIS A 200 19.44 -5.66 -1.55
CA HIS A 200 20.02 -6.51 -0.52
C HIS A 200 20.84 -7.66 -1.13
N GLY A 201 20.37 -8.26 -2.23
CA GLY A 201 21.10 -9.30 -2.95
C GLY A 201 22.50 -8.86 -3.42
N ILE A 202 22.61 -7.66 -4.01
CA ILE A 202 23.90 -7.11 -4.43
C ILE A 202 24.76 -6.71 -3.22
N LEU A 203 24.15 -6.05 -2.22
CA LEU A 203 24.84 -5.60 -1.01
C LEU A 203 25.44 -6.78 -0.23
N PHE A 204 24.81 -7.95 -0.29
CA PHE A 204 25.28 -9.17 0.37
C PHE A 204 26.71 -9.55 -0.03
N ILE A 205 27.13 -9.27 -1.27
CA ILE A 205 28.52 -9.50 -1.71
C ILE A 205 29.51 -8.69 -0.85
N ALA A 206 29.20 -7.40 -0.62
CA ALA A 206 30.03 -6.53 0.21
C ALA A 206 30.00 -6.94 1.69
N ILE A 207 28.86 -7.43 2.18
CA ILE A 207 28.74 -7.97 3.54
C ILE A 207 29.64 -9.19 3.68
N LEU A 208 29.61 -10.14 2.74
CA LEU A 208 30.45 -11.33 2.79
C LEU A 208 31.94 -10.98 2.75
N GLY A 209 32.35 -10.06 1.87
CA GLY A 209 33.73 -9.58 1.83
C GLY A 209 34.19 -9.01 3.19
N ARG A 210 33.33 -8.24 3.87
CA ARG A 210 33.60 -7.74 5.23
C ARG A 210 33.71 -8.87 6.26
N VAL A 211 32.87 -9.90 6.17
CA VAL A 211 32.93 -11.08 7.05
C VAL A 211 34.25 -11.84 6.84
N VAL A 212 34.67 -12.06 5.60
CA VAL A 212 35.97 -12.67 5.25
C VAL A 212 37.13 -11.90 5.86
N LEU A 213 37.17 -10.58 5.67
CA LEU A 213 38.21 -9.73 6.26
C LEU A 213 38.19 -9.76 7.79
N ARG A 214 37.01 -9.75 8.41
CA ARG A 214 36.88 -9.85 9.87
C ARG A 214 37.40 -11.18 10.38
N MET A 215 37.10 -12.29 9.70
CA MET A 215 37.60 -13.62 10.07
C MET A 215 39.14 -13.68 10.00
N VAL A 216 39.76 -13.05 9.00
CA VAL A 216 41.22 -12.93 8.92
C VAL A 216 41.80 -12.18 10.11
N VAL A 217 41.23 -11.03 10.46
CA VAL A 217 41.71 -10.21 11.57
C VAL A 217 41.60 -10.96 12.91
N HIS A 218 40.52 -11.71 13.13
CA HIS A 218 40.31 -12.45 14.38
C HIS A 218 41.10 -13.77 14.44
N SER A 219 41.42 -14.40 13.31
CA SER A 219 42.26 -15.61 13.25
C SER A 219 43.77 -15.30 13.30
N GLY A 220 44.17 -14.11 12.84
CA GLY A 220 45.55 -13.63 12.85
C GLY A 220 46.17 -13.48 14.25
N GLY A 221 45.36 -13.41 15.32
CA GLY A 221 45.83 -13.38 16.71
C GLY A 221 46.36 -14.72 17.26
N ARG A 222 46.08 -15.86 16.60
CA ARG A 222 46.53 -17.20 17.03
C ARG A 222 47.63 -17.83 16.16
N ALA A 223 47.95 -17.24 15.02
CA ALA A 223 48.82 -17.85 14.00
C ALA A 223 50.28 -17.36 14.01
N ARG A 224 50.88 -17.11 15.19
CA ARG A 224 52.30 -16.70 15.31
C ARG A 224 53.33 -17.84 15.15
N ARG A 225 52.93 -19.06 14.73
CA ARG A 225 53.85 -20.21 14.59
C ARG A 225 53.42 -21.13 13.43
N SER A 226 53.75 -20.80 12.19
CA SER A 226 54.13 -21.80 11.16
C SER A 226 54.53 -21.08 9.88
N ASP A 227 55.83 -21.11 9.59
CA ASP A 227 56.53 -20.27 8.62
C ASP A 227 56.54 -20.85 7.18
N LYS A 228 55.42 -21.45 6.72
CA LYS A 228 55.37 -22.08 5.39
C LYS A 228 54.14 -21.82 4.51
N ASN A 229 53.08 -21.18 5.01
CA ASN A 229 51.83 -20.97 4.24
C ASN A 229 51.37 -19.49 4.17
N GLY A 230 52.29 -18.54 4.00
CA GLY A 230 51.97 -17.10 3.90
C GLY A 230 51.09 -16.73 2.70
N GLY A 231 51.20 -17.45 1.58
CA GLY A 231 50.45 -17.16 0.34
C GLY A 231 48.93 -17.33 0.47
N GLY A 232 48.46 -18.32 1.24
CA GLY A 232 47.02 -18.57 1.43
C GLY A 232 46.31 -17.45 2.20
N LEU A 233 47.01 -16.83 3.15
CA LEU A 233 46.47 -15.70 3.92
C LEU A 233 46.37 -14.44 3.05
N VAL A 234 47.38 -14.16 2.24
CA VAL A 234 47.40 -13.03 1.30
C VAL A 234 46.27 -13.15 0.28
N LEU A 235 46.08 -14.35 -0.28
CA LEU A 235 44.99 -14.62 -1.23
C LEU A 235 43.61 -14.40 -0.61
N LEU A 236 43.41 -14.82 0.65
CA LEU A 236 42.13 -14.69 1.35
C LEU A 236 41.82 -13.22 1.72
N VAL A 237 42.84 -12.43 2.08
CA VAL A 237 42.70 -10.97 2.25
C VAL A 237 42.38 -10.30 0.92
N ALA A 238 43.11 -10.63 -0.15
CA ALA A 238 42.86 -10.06 -1.48
C ALA A 238 41.44 -10.37 -1.97
N ALA A 239 40.98 -11.62 -1.80
CA ALA A 239 39.61 -12.02 -2.10
C ALA A 239 38.59 -11.24 -1.25
N GLY A 240 38.84 -11.07 0.05
CA GLY A 240 37.97 -10.29 0.93
C GLY A 240 37.85 -8.82 0.51
N VAL A 241 38.97 -8.16 0.18
CA VAL A 241 38.99 -6.78 -0.31
C VAL A 241 38.27 -6.68 -1.65
N LEU A 242 38.54 -7.60 -2.58
CA LEU A 242 37.91 -7.63 -3.89
C LEU A 242 36.38 -7.74 -3.76
N LEU A 243 35.87 -8.65 -2.93
CA LEU A 243 34.44 -8.79 -2.67
C LEU A 243 33.83 -7.51 -2.08
N VAL A 244 34.53 -6.82 -1.17
CA VAL A 244 34.06 -5.54 -0.62
C VAL A 244 33.97 -4.47 -1.71
N VAL A 245 35.03 -4.28 -2.50
CA VAL A 245 35.08 -3.28 -3.57
C VAL A 245 34.00 -3.57 -4.61
N MET A 246 33.91 -4.81 -5.07
CA MET A 246 32.94 -5.21 -6.08
C MET A 246 31.50 -5.13 -5.59
N GLY A 247 31.24 -5.58 -4.37
CA GLY A 247 29.90 -5.48 -3.78
C GLY A 247 29.46 -4.03 -3.58
N TYR A 248 30.35 -3.13 -3.12
CA TYR A 248 30.03 -1.71 -2.99
C TYR A 248 29.90 -1.00 -4.34
N ALA A 249 30.70 -1.37 -5.35
CA ALA A 249 30.54 -0.84 -6.71
C ALA A 249 29.18 -1.26 -7.30
N GLY A 250 28.81 -2.53 -7.17
CA GLY A 250 27.49 -3.02 -7.56
C GLY A 250 26.36 -2.29 -6.83
N TYR A 251 26.49 -2.12 -5.51
CA TYR A 251 25.52 -1.39 -4.69
C TYR A 251 25.41 0.07 -5.11
N PHE A 252 26.53 0.73 -5.44
CA PHE A 252 26.56 2.10 -5.96
C PHE A 252 25.75 2.23 -7.26
N PHE A 253 25.98 1.37 -8.25
CA PHE A 253 25.21 1.40 -9.50
C PHE A 253 23.74 1.03 -9.30
N GLY A 254 23.44 0.07 -8.41
CA GLY A 254 22.07 -0.25 -8.01
C GLY A 254 21.34 0.96 -7.42
N ARG A 255 22.01 1.71 -6.54
CA ARG A 255 21.48 2.97 -5.99
C ARG A 255 21.29 4.06 -7.02
N LEU A 256 22.16 4.14 -8.03
CA LEU A 256 22.02 5.13 -9.10
C LEU A 256 20.76 4.85 -9.95
N ILE A 257 20.51 3.57 -10.27
CA ILE A 257 19.29 3.14 -10.98
C ILE A 257 18.05 3.47 -10.14
N GLN A 258 18.07 3.11 -8.85
CA GLN A 258 16.99 3.40 -7.92
C GLN A 258 16.71 4.90 -7.82
N ALA A 259 17.75 5.72 -7.69
CA ALA A 259 17.65 7.17 -7.60
C ALA A 259 17.03 7.80 -8.86
N ALA A 260 17.37 7.30 -10.05
CA ALA A 260 16.78 7.75 -11.30
C ALA A 260 15.27 7.45 -11.39
N VAL A 261 14.83 6.32 -10.85
CA VAL A 261 13.41 5.91 -10.86
C VAL A 261 12.59 6.62 -9.76
N SER A 262 13.19 6.89 -8.60
CA SER A 262 12.48 7.46 -7.43
C SER A 262 12.22 8.96 -7.55
N ARG A 263 13.20 9.77 -8.01
CA ARG A 263 13.11 11.25 -7.94
C ARG A 263 11.90 11.87 -8.64
N GLN A 264 11.50 11.35 -9.81
CA GLN A 264 10.33 11.87 -10.53
C GLN A 264 9.03 11.57 -9.80
N ARG A 265 8.99 10.49 -9.01
CA ARG A 265 7.81 10.07 -8.25
C ARG A 265 7.63 10.91 -7.00
N GLU A 266 8.72 11.38 -6.40
CA GLU A 266 8.65 12.31 -5.27
C GLU A 266 7.94 13.61 -5.66
N TYR A 267 8.27 14.21 -6.81
CA TYR A 267 7.56 15.41 -7.29
C TYR A 267 6.08 15.14 -7.58
N LEU A 268 5.77 13.94 -8.05
CA LEU A 268 4.40 13.53 -8.33
C LEU A 268 3.61 13.32 -7.04
N ALA A 269 4.21 12.67 -6.04
CA ALA A 269 3.64 12.48 -4.71
C ALA A 269 3.47 13.82 -3.97
N ASP A 270 4.41 14.76 -4.12
CA ASP A 270 4.28 16.13 -3.62
C ASP A 270 3.08 16.85 -4.25
N ALA A 271 2.95 16.79 -5.58
CA ALA A 271 1.81 17.37 -6.28
C ALA A 271 0.49 16.71 -5.87
N SER A 272 0.48 15.38 -5.70
CA SER A 272 -0.66 14.63 -5.18
C SER A 272 -1.02 15.07 -3.76
N ALA A 273 -0.05 15.25 -2.86
CA ALA A 273 -0.31 15.73 -1.51
C ALA A 273 -0.97 17.12 -1.50
N VAL A 274 -0.49 18.04 -2.34
CA VAL A 274 -1.12 19.36 -2.53
C VAL A 274 -2.53 19.23 -3.10
N GLN A 275 -2.73 18.34 -4.08
CA GLN A 275 -4.03 18.10 -4.68
C GLN A 275 -5.04 17.55 -3.66
N PHE A 276 -4.62 16.58 -2.85
CA PHE A 276 -5.47 15.86 -1.90
C PHE A 276 -5.84 16.74 -0.70
N THR A 277 -4.87 17.52 -0.20
CA THR A 277 -5.05 18.36 0.99
C THR A 277 -5.52 19.77 0.68
N ARG A 278 -5.29 20.26 -0.56
CA ARG A 278 -5.41 21.67 -0.98
C ARG A 278 -4.62 22.65 -0.12
N ASN A 279 -3.71 22.13 0.69
CA ASN A 279 -2.92 22.89 1.63
C ASN A 279 -1.44 22.73 1.28
N PRO A 280 -0.93 23.51 0.30
CA PRO A 280 0.49 23.47 -0.04
C PRO A 280 1.38 23.82 1.16
N ALA A 281 0.88 24.62 2.10
CA ALA A 281 1.61 24.97 3.32
C ALA A 281 1.79 23.76 4.26
N GLY A 282 0.91 22.76 4.23
CA GLY A 282 1.05 21.53 5.01
C GLY A 282 2.33 20.76 4.64
N ILE A 283 2.42 20.30 3.40
CA ILE A 283 3.61 19.56 2.94
C ILE A 283 4.86 20.44 2.85
N ALA A 284 4.74 21.70 2.40
CA ALA A 284 5.88 22.61 2.36
C ALA A 284 6.41 22.94 3.77
N GLY A 285 5.51 23.09 4.76
CA GLY A 285 5.85 23.29 6.17
C GLY A 285 6.63 22.11 6.73
N ALA A 286 6.17 20.88 6.48
CA ALA A 286 6.89 19.67 6.86
C ALA A 286 8.31 19.62 6.27
N LEU A 287 8.46 19.90 4.96
CA LEU A 287 9.77 19.95 4.29
C LEU A 287 10.67 21.05 4.86
N LYS A 288 10.12 22.23 5.15
CA LYS A 288 10.86 23.35 5.76
C LYS A 288 11.33 22.99 7.18
N LYS A 289 10.52 22.28 7.97
CA LYS A 289 10.90 21.78 9.31
C LYS A 289 11.99 20.72 9.23
N ILE A 290 11.93 19.80 8.25
CA ILE A 290 13.00 18.82 8.03
C ILE A 290 14.34 19.51 7.78
N GLY A 291 14.36 20.58 6.98
CA GLY A 291 15.59 21.31 6.70
C GLY A 291 16.18 22.05 7.91
N GLY A 292 15.31 22.60 8.77
CA GLY A 292 15.72 23.37 9.97
C GLY A 292 15.99 22.51 11.20
N TYR A 293 15.47 21.29 11.27
CA TYR A 293 15.60 20.42 12.43
C TYR A 293 16.98 19.74 12.52
N SER A 294 17.51 19.62 13.75
CA SER A 294 18.85 19.10 14.01
C SER A 294 19.02 17.63 13.63
N PHE A 295 18.01 16.80 13.87
CA PHE A 295 17.98 15.40 13.43
C PHE A 295 17.55 15.25 11.95
N GLY A 296 16.98 16.30 11.36
CA GLY A 296 16.46 16.30 10.00
C GLY A 296 15.55 15.10 9.73
N SER A 297 15.83 14.37 8.65
CA SER A 297 15.14 13.13 8.24
C SER A 297 16.00 11.87 8.37
N LYS A 298 17.17 11.94 9.03
CA LYS A 298 18.12 10.84 9.11
C LYS A 298 17.71 9.80 10.15
N MET A 299 17.33 8.61 9.68
CA MET A 299 17.07 7.48 10.57
C MET A 299 18.37 6.89 11.15
N VAL A 300 18.27 6.39 12.38
CA VAL A 300 19.35 5.76 13.15
C VAL A 300 19.46 4.27 12.83
N SER A 301 18.34 3.61 12.51
CA SER A 301 18.28 2.17 12.21
C SER A 301 19.29 1.75 11.12
N PRO A 302 20.09 0.68 11.34
CA PRO A 302 21.03 0.16 10.34
C PRO A 302 20.35 -0.32 9.04
N GLN A 303 19.08 -0.72 9.11
CA GLN A 303 18.30 -1.17 7.96
C GLN A 303 17.72 -0.01 7.15
N SER A 304 17.80 1.23 7.66
CA SER A 304 17.30 2.44 6.98
C SER A 304 17.88 2.63 5.57
N SER A 305 19.13 2.21 5.32
CA SER A 305 19.74 2.33 4.00
C SER A 305 19.08 1.45 2.93
N GLU A 306 18.49 0.32 3.33
CA GLU A 306 17.78 -0.59 2.42
C GLU A 306 16.41 -0.07 2.02
N VAL A 307 15.79 0.76 2.87
CA VAL A 307 14.45 1.34 2.67
C VAL A 307 14.47 2.83 2.32
N SER A 308 15.65 3.42 2.13
CA SER A 308 15.84 4.87 1.99
C SER A 308 15.11 5.54 0.81
N HIS A 309 14.64 4.76 -0.17
CA HIS A 309 13.79 5.20 -1.28
C HIS A 309 12.30 5.23 -0.95
N ALA A 310 11.86 4.53 0.09
CA ALA A 310 10.47 4.54 0.53
C ALA A 310 10.20 5.63 1.58
N LEU A 311 11.25 6.17 2.20
CA LEU A 311 11.17 7.22 3.22
C LEU A 311 10.75 8.56 2.61
N PHE A 312 9.86 9.31 3.25
CA PHE A 312 9.40 10.67 2.87
C PHE A 312 10.52 11.66 2.55
N ALA A 313 11.63 11.60 3.30
CA ALA A 313 12.78 12.47 3.08
C ALA A 313 14.11 11.76 3.31
N GLN A 314 15.14 12.20 2.58
CA GLN A 314 16.46 11.57 2.63
C GLN A 314 17.31 12.06 3.80
N GLY A 315 17.89 11.13 4.57
CA GLY A 315 18.72 11.40 5.75
C GLY A 315 20.13 11.98 5.53
N PHE A 316 20.47 12.51 4.36
CA PHE A 316 21.82 13.03 4.09
C PHE A 316 21.75 14.46 3.52
N ARG A 317 22.52 15.40 4.09
CA ARG A 317 22.72 16.76 3.54
C ARG A 317 23.72 16.70 2.37
N SER A 318 23.45 17.43 1.30
CA SER A 318 24.02 17.17 -0.04
C SER A 318 25.43 17.76 -0.28
N GLY A 319 26.16 17.10 -1.21
CA GLY A 319 27.49 17.34 -1.78
C GLY A 319 27.65 16.46 -3.05
N LEU A 320 28.84 15.94 -3.41
CA LEU A 320 29.04 14.98 -4.55
C LEU A 320 28.14 13.71 -4.48
N VAL A 321 27.50 13.46 -3.34
CA VAL A 321 26.56 12.36 -3.04
C VAL A 321 25.17 12.57 -3.68
N GLY A 322 24.86 13.77 -4.21
CA GLY A 322 23.55 14.10 -4.78
C GLY A 322 23.11 13.20 -5.96
N LEU A 323 24.05 12.57 -6.67
CA LEU A 323 23.71 11.63 -7.75
C LEU A 323 23.04 10.34 -7.24
N LEU A 324 23.40 9.90 -6.02
CA LEU A 324 22.86 8.72 -5.34
C LEU A 324 21.64 9.03 -4.46
N ALA A 325 21.18 10.28 -4.49
CA ALA A 325 20.00 10.73 -3.77
C ALA A 325 18.74 10.11 -4.38
N THR A 326 18.05 9.30 -3.57
CA THR A 326 16.74 8.72 -3.91
C THR A 326 15.67 9.80 -3.97
N HIS A 327 15.89 10.90 -3.25
CA HIS A 327 15.00 12.06 -3.21
C HIS A 327 15.59 13.25 -3.95
N PRO A 328 14.77 14.09 -4.60
CA PRO A 328 15.21 15.40 -5.01
C PRO A 328 15.66 16.24 -3.80
N PRO A 329 16.56 17.23 -3.99
CA PRO A 329 16.93 18.14 -2.91
C PRO A 329 15.71 18.80 -2.28
N LEU A 330 15.70 18.96 -0.95
CA LEU A 330 14.59 19.58 -0.22
C LEU A 330 14.23 20.96 -0.79
N GLU A 331 15.23 21.78 -1.11
CA GLU A 331 15.01 23.10 -1.72
C GLU A 331 14.23 23.03 -3.03
N ALA A 332 14.53 22.03 -3.87
CA ALA A 332 13.85 21.86 -5.15
C ALA A 332 12.39 21.44 -4.95
N ARG A 333 12.12 20.58 -3.98
CA ARG A 333 10.75 20.18 -3.59
C ARG A 333 9.97 21.35 -3.01
N ILE A 334 10.58 22.10 -2.08
CA ILE A 334 9.93 23.28 -1.47
C ILE A 334 9.62 24.32 -2.54
N ARG A 335 10.55 24.67 -3.43
CA ARG A 335 10.30 25.65 -4.51
C ARG A 335 9.27 25.18 -5.53
N ALA A 336 9.12 23.88 -5.75
CA ALA A 336 8.09 23.34 -6.63
C ALA A 336 6.67 23.52 -6.04
N ILE A 337 6.54 23.50 -4.72
CA ILE A 337 5.25 23.60 -4.00
C ILE A 337 4.95 25.06 -3.59
N ASP A 338 5.97 25.75 -3.08
CA ASP A 338 5.96 27.13 -2.63
C ASP A 338 7.05 27.93 -3.37
N PRO A 339 6.72 28.46 -4.56
CA PRO A 339 7.65 29.27 -5.34
C PRO A 339 8.08 30.57 -4.66
N THR A 340 7.37 31.01 -3.62
CA THR A 340 7.65 32.25 -2.88
C THR A 340 8.69 32.05 -1.76
N TRP A 341 9.13 30.82 -1.52
CA TRP A 341 10.07 30.51 -0.46
C TRP A 341 11.48 31.05 -0.73
N GLU A 342 11.96 31.91 0.18
CA GLU A 342 13.27 32.59 0.08
C GLU A 342 14.45 31.80 0.68
N GLY A 343 14.25 30.53 1.07
CA GLY A 343 15.32 29.67 1.60
C GLY A 343 15.38 29.57 3.14
N ALA A 344 14.46 30.19 3.87
CA ALA A 344 14.39 30.13 5.33
C ALA A 344 13.72 28.83 5.81
N TYR A 345 14.45 28.00 6.55
CA TYR A 345 13.90 26.79 7.18
C TYR A 345 13.17 27.10 8.49
N LEU A 346 12.24 26.22 8.87
CA LEU A 346 11.47 26.35 10.11
C LEU A 346 12.11 25.52 11.21
N GLU A 347 12.15 26.05 12.43
CA GLU A 347 12.53 25.26 13.60
C GLU A 347 11.38 24.33 14.01
N ALA A 348 11.73 23.12 14.43
CA ALA A 348 10.75 22.16 14.94
C ALA A 348 10.38 22.54 16.38
N PRO A 349 9.07 22.56 16.74
CA PRO A 349 8.64 22.96 18.07
C PRO A 349 9.17 22.02 19.16
N GLU A 350 9.34 22.57 20.37
CA GLU A 350 9.59 21.77 21.57
C GLU A 350 8.39 20.85 21.87
N HIS A 351 8.65 19.72 22.52
CA HIS A 351 7.64 18.67 22.74
C HIS A 351 6.39 19.19 23.47
N GLU A 352 6.56 20.00 24.51
CA GLU A 352 5.43 20.56 25.27
C GLU A 352 4.55 21.49 24.44
N VAL A 353 5.17 22.30 23.59
CA VAL A 353 4.46 23.21 22.68
C VAL A 353 3.67 22.40 21.66
N ALA A 354 4.32 21.41 21.05
CA ALA A 354 3.67 20.53 20.08
C ALA A 354 2.50 19.73 20.67
N LEU A 355 2.62 19.26 21.92
CA LEU A 355 1.54 18.56 22.61
C LEU A 355 0.34 19.48 22.89
N ARG A 356 0.60 20.73 23.29
CA ARG A 356 -0.46 21.74 23.48
C ARG A 356 -1.16 22.05 22.16
N GLU A 357 -0.40 22.24 21.08
CA GLU A 357 -0.94 22.49 19.74
C GLU A 357 -1.73 21.29 19.19
N ALA A 358 -1.25 20.06 19.41
CA ALA A 358 -1.94 18.84 19.02
C ALA A 358 -3.31 18.76 19.70
N ARG A 359 -3.35 18.89 21.03
CA ARG A 359 -4.61 18.88 21.82
C ARG A 359 -5.56 20.02 21.42
N ALA A 360 -5.03 21.22 21.22
CA ALA A 360 -5.85 22.37 20.81
C ALA A 360 -6.42 22.21 19.38
N THR A 361 -5.67 21.58 18.49
CA THR A 361 -6.12 21.31 17.12
C THR A 361 -7.16 20.20 17.11
N GLU A 362 -6.99 19.13 17.88
CA GLU A 362 -8.01 18.10 18.08
C GLU A 362 -9.31 18.69 18.64
N ALA A 363 -9.23 19.54 19.67
CA ALA A 363 -10.40 20.18 20.25
C ALA A 363 -11.11 21.10 19.27
N ARG A 364 -10.37 21.88 18.47
CA ARG A 364 -10.94 22.74 17.42
C ARG A 364 -11.59 21.91 16.31
N HIS A 365 -10.95 20.84 15.86
CA HIS A 365 -11.48 19.99 14.81
C HIS A 365 -12.74 19.26 15.30
N ALA A 366 -12.71 18.68 16.51
CA ALA A 366 -13.88 18.10 17.14
C ALA A 366 -15.03 19.12 17.31
N GLY A 367 -14.71 20.38 17.62
CA GLY A 367 -15.68 21.47 17.72
C GLY A 367 -16.28 21.89 16.36
N VAL A 368 -15.46 22.03 15.32
CA VAL A 368 -15.92 22.33 13.94
C VAL A 368 -16.78 21.18 13.42
N VAL A 369 -16.31 19.95 13.58
CA VAL A 369 -17.02 18.73 13.23
C VAL A 369 -18.34 18.61 13.98
N SER A 370 -18.35 18.89 15.28
CA SER A 370 -19.57 18.91 16.10
C SER A 370 -20.52 20.03 15.69
N GLN A 371 -20.01 21.21 15.28
CA GLN A 371 -20.84 22.30 14.74
C GLN A 371 -21.40 21.98 13.36
N LEU A 372 -20.65 21.30 12.48
CA LEU A 372 -21.14 20.79 11.20
C LEU A 372 -22.26 19.76 11.43
N ALA A 373 -22.04 18.79 12.33
CA ALA A 373 -23.04 17.81 12.72
C ALA A 373 -24.28 18.44 13.39
N ALA A 374 -24.09 19.46 14.24
CA ALA A 374 -25.18 20.17 14.93
C ALA A 374 -25.88 21.22 14.06
N SER A 375 -25.22 21.73 13.02
CA SER A 375 -25.82 22.56 11.97
C SER A 375 -26.72 21.77 11.02
N GLY A 376 -26.85 20.46 11.26
CA GLY A 376 -27.99 19.64 10.86
C GLY A 376 -29.31 20.12 11.49
N ALA A 377 -29.69 21.37 11.25
CA ALA A 377 -31.11 21.68 11.12
C ALA A 377 -31.65 20.64 10.17
N ALA A 378 -32.56 19.79 10.67
CA ALA A 378 -33.26 18.79 9.85
C ALA A 378 -33.62 19.49 8.54
N PRO A 379 -33.04 19.07 7.42
CA PRO A 379 -33.14 19.85 6.22
C PRO A 379 -34.63 19.94 5.91
N SER A 380 -35.15 21.16 5.78
CA SER A 380 -36.52 21.33 5.30
C SER A 380 -36.63 20.53 4.01
N ALA A 381 -37.80 19.93 3.72
CA ALA A 381 -37.97 19.18 2.47
C ALA A 381 -37.53 20.00 1.23
N ALA A 382 -37.56 21.34 1.32
CA ALA A 382 -37.05 22.26 0.31
C ALA A 382 -35.50 22.40 0.27
N SER A 383 -34.78 22.28 1.38
CA SER A 383 -33.31 22.32 1.41
C SER A 383 -32.67 20.95 1.13
N VAL A 384 -33.36 19.84 1.44
CA VAL A 384 -33.00 18.53 0.89
C VAL A 384 -33.16 18.57 -0.63
N ALA A 385 -34.29 19.09 -1.13
CA ALA A 385 -34.51 19.23 -2.57
C ALA A 385 -33.49 20.16 -3.24
N ALA A 386 -32.99 21.19 -2.55
CA ALA A 386 -31.97 22.11 -3.07
C ALA A 386 -30.54 21.51 -3.02
N ALA A 387 -30.17 20.77 -1.96
CA ALA A 387 -28.90 20.06 -1.89
C ALA A 387 -28.87 18.82 -2.81
N SER A 388 -30.01 18.14 -2.99
CA SER A 388 -30.20 17.10 -4.00
C SER A 388 -30.38 17.67 -5.41
N SER A 389 -30.60 18.98 -5.57
CA SER A 389 -30.53 19.66 -6.87
C SER A 389 -29.11 20.10 -7.25
N GLY A 390 -28.18 20.04 -6.30
CA GLY A 390 -26.75 20.33 -6.49
C GLY A 390 -25.83 19.09 -6.46
N ALA A 391 -26.33 17.94 -5.95
CA ALA A 391 -25.68 16.65 -6.19
C ALA A 391 -25.76 16.38 -7.70
N ALA A 392 -24.63 16.57 -8.39
CA ALA A 392 -24.53 16.18 -9.79
C ALA A 392 -25.00 14.72 -9.89
N ALA A 393 -25.99 14.46 -10.75
CA ALA A 393 -26.44 13.10 -11.05
C ALA A 393 -25.22 12.22 -11.31
N PHE A 394 -25.23 10.99 -10.78
CA PHE A 394 -24.13 10.05 -10.97
C PHE A 394 -23.80 9.94 -12.47
N SER A 395 -22.54 10.17 -12.81
CA SER A 395 -22.02 10.01 -14.18
C SER A 395 -20.99 8.90 -14.16
N PRO A 396 -21.17 7.83 -14.97
CA PRO A 396 -20.17 6.77 -15.13
C PRO A 396 -18.79 7.33 -15.49
N GLU A 397 -18.73 8.33 -16.37
CA GLU A 397 -17.48 8.94 -16.83
C GLU A 397 -16.77 9.66 -15.69
N ARG A 398 -17.52 10.37 -14.85
CA ARG A 398 -16.98 11.04 -13.66
C ARG A 398 -16.48 10.02 -12.64
N ALA A 399 -17.27 8.99 -12.34
CA ALA A 399 -16.89 7.92 -11.42
C ALA A 399 -15.59 7.23 -11.87
N MET A 400 -15.46 6.94 -13.17
CA MET A 400 -14.24 6.36 -13.75
C MET A 400 -13.04 7.31 -13.74
N ALA A 401 -13.26 8.61 -13.96
CA ALA A 401 -12.19 9.62 -13.91
C ALA A 401 -11.70 9.90 -12.48
N GLU A 402 -12.53 9.61 -11.48
CA GLU A 402 -12.21 9.76 -10.05
C GLU A 402 -11.51 8.53 -9.47
N VAL A 403 -11.47 7.39 -10.18
CA VAL A 403 -10.71 6.20 -9.75
C VAL A 403 -9.23 6.54 -9.54
N GLY A 404 -8.74 6.30 -8.32
CA GLY A 404 -7.38 6.60 -7.89
C GLY A 404 -7.04 8.08 -7.86
N ASN A 405 -8.05 8.96 -7.92
CA ASN A 405 -7.89 10.39 -7.89
C ASN A 405 -8.63 11.00 -6.70
N LEU A 406 -7.86 11.40 -5.69
CA LEU A 406 -8.40 12.02 -4.48
C LEU A 406 -8.59 13.54 -4.69
N THR A 407 -9.75 14.05 -4.27
CA THR A 407 -10.13 15.46 -4.36
C THR A 407 -10.47 16.01 -2.96
N GLU A 408 -10.49 17.33 -2.81
CA GLU A 408 -10.87 18.00 -1.56
C GLU A 408 -12.28 17.62 -1.09
N ASP A 409 -13.24 17.61 -2.02
CA ASP A 409 -14.63 17.27 -1.74
C ASP A 409 -14.74 15.87 -1.13
N HIS A 410 -13.90 14.91 -1.58
CA HIS A 410 -13.84 13.57 -1.00
C HIS A 410 -13.29 13.59 0.43
N VAL A 411 -12.26 14.40 0.73
CA VAL A 411 -11.70 14.52 2.08
C VAL A 411 -12.70 15.16 3.04
N HIS A 412 -13.36 16.24 2.62
CA HIS A 412 -14.39 16.90 3.42
C HIS A 412 -15.56 15.95 3.70
N ARG A 413 -16.06 15.27 2.67
CA ARG A 413 -17.16 14.30 2.81
C ARG A 413 -16.77 13.12 3.69
N ALA A 414 -15.51 12.66 3.64
CA ALA A 414 -15.00 11.63 4.55
C ALA A 414 -14.99 12.10 6.01
N GLN A 415 -14.60 13.36 6.27
CA GLN A 415 -14.62 13.95 7.60
C GLN A 415 -16.05 14.07 8.15
N GLU A 416 -16.99 14.58 7.34
CA GLU A 416 -18.41 14.67 7.69
C GLU A 416 -19.03 13.30 7.95
N LEU A 417 -18.72 12.32 7.10
CA LEU A 417 -19.21 10.96 7.24
C LEU A 417 -18.74 10.35 8.56
N ARG A 418 -17.44 10.43 8.82
CA ARG A 418 -16.83 9.90 10.05
C ARG A 418 -17.43 10.54 11.31
N ALA A 419 -17.67 11.84 11.25
CA ALA A 419 -18.30 12.61 12.33
C ALA A 419 -19.74 12.22 12.62
N ALA A 420 -20.48 11.80 11.58
CA ALA A 420 -21.88 11.43 11.69
C ALA A 420 -22.07 10.02 12.26
N ILE A 421 -21.01 9.20 12.36
CA ILE A 421 -21.07 7.88 12.98
C ILE A 421 -21.09 8.03 14.51
N PRO A 422 -22.04 7.41 15.23
CA PRO A 422 -22.06 7.41 16.70
C PRO A 422 -20.75 6.91 17.31
N GLU A 423 -20.23 7.61 18.32
CA GLU A 423 -18.95 7.30 18.97
C GLU A 423 -18.88 5.84 19.47
N VAL A 424 -19.99 5.31 20.01
CA VAL A 424 -20.08 3.91 20.46
C VAL A 424 -19.77 2.91 19.34
N LEU A 425 -20.13 3.23 18.09
CA LEU A 425 -19.85 2.39 16.93
C LEU A 425 -18.40 2.55 16.45
N LEU A 426 -17.85 3.77 16.49
CA LEU A 426 -16.45 4.02 16.18
C LEU A 426 -15.52 3.31 17.18
N GLU A 427 -15.81 3.43 18.48
CA GLU A 427 -15.10 2.70 19.54
C GLU A 427 -15.17 1.18 19.32
N ALA A 428 -16.33 0.65 18.90
CA ALA A 428 -16.46 -0.76 18.58
C ALA A 428 -15.68 -1.17 17.32
N ALA A 429 -15.58 -0.28 16.32
CA ALA A 429 -14.83 -0.53 15.10
C ALA A 429 -13.31 -0.53 15.36
N HIS A 430 -12.82 0.32 16.26
CA HIS A 430 -11.40 0.45 16.61
C HIS A 430 -10.89 -0.59 17.61
N ASP A 431 -11.79 -1.32 18.28
CA ASP A 431 -11.45 -2.32 19.28
C ASP A 431 -11.42 -3.73 18.64
N ALA A 432 -10.26 -4.38 18.66
CA ALA A 432 -10.06 -5.71 18.06
C ALA A 432 -11.02 -6.80 18.59
N HIS A 433 -11.51 -6.67 19.82
CA HIS A 433 -12.46 -7.62 20.41
C HIS A 433 -13.92 -7.29 20.04
N LYS A 434 -14.24 -6.00 19.84
CA LYS A 434 -15.61 -5.55 19.52
C LYS A 434 -15.87 -5.50 18.02
N ALA A 435 -14.84 -5.31 17.18
CA ALA A 435 -14.99 -5.18 15.74
C ALA A 435 -15.69 -6.39 15.08
N PRO A 436 -15.40 -7.66 15.45
CA PRO A 436 -16.16 -8.80 14.94
C PRO A 436 -17.64 -8.74 15.32
N ALA A 437 -17.93 -8.33 16.57
CA ALA A 437 -19.31 -8.18 17.05
C ALA A 437 -20.04 -7.04 16.35
N LEU A 438 -19.35 -5.95 16.01
CA LEU A 438 -19.90 -4.86 15.23
C LEU A 438 -20.33 -5.34 13.83
N VAL A 439 -19.46 -6.09 13.14
CA VAL A 439 -19.78 -6.68 11.83
C VAL A 439 -20.99 -7.59 11.92
N TYR A 440 -21.04 -8.48 12.91
CA TYR A 440 -22.20 -9.36 13.09
C TYR A 440 -23.47 -8.57 13.37
N GLY A 441 -23.37 -7.49 14.15
CA GLY A 441 -24.49 -6.58 14.41
C GLY A 441 -24.99 -5.88 13.14
N LEU A 442 -24.09 -5.50 12.23
CA LEU A 442 -24.44 -4.88 10.94
C LEU A 442 -25.18 -5.83 10.00
N LEU A 443 -25.00 -7.15 10.17
CA LEU A 443 -25.66 -8.22 9.41
C LEU A 443 -27.00 -8.67 10.03
N LEU A 444 -27.39 -8.11 11.18
CA LEU A 444 -28.69 -8.45 11.76
C LEU A 444 -29.83 -7.81 10.97
N ALA A 445 -30.91 -8.57 10.78
CA ALA A 445 -32.11 -8.07 10.13
C ALA A 445 -32.66 -6.83 10.87
N ARG A 446 -32.84 -5.72 10.13
CA ARG A 446 -33.35 -4.46 10.70
C ARG A 446 -34.86 -4.50 10.94
N ASP A 447 -35.60 -4.93 9.92
CA ASP A 447 -37.06 -4.83 9.91
C ASP A 447 -37.77 -6.13 10.30
N ASP A 448 -37.08 -7.28 10.24
CA ASP A 448 -37.63 -8.57 10.66
C ASP A 448 -37.10 -8.98 12.04
N ALA A 449 -37.93 -8.75 13.06
CA ALA A 449 -37.62 -9.13 14.44
C ALA A 449 -37.43 -10.64 14.63
N ARG A 450 -38.16 -11.49 13.90
CA ARG A 450 -38.04 -12.95 14.05
C ARG A 450 -36.71 -13.45 13.51
N THR A 451 -36.33 -12.97 12.32
CA THR A 451 -35.04 -13.29 11.71
C THR A 451 -33.90 -12.78 12.58
N ARG A 452 -33.99 -11.53 13.06
CA ARG A 452 -33.00 -10.96 13.99
C ARG A 452 -32.83 -11.77 15.26
N ASP A 453 -33.93 -12.19 15.91
CA ASP A 453 -33.87 -13.00 17.12
C ASP A 453 -33.25 -14.38 16.85
N GLY A 454 -33.53 -14.96 15.69
CA GLY A 454 -32.89 -16.18 15.19
C GLY A 454 -31.37 -16.04 15.00
N GLN A 455 -30.94 -14.97 14.34
CA GLN A 455 -29.51 -14.63 14.15
C GLN A 455 -28.80 -14.37 15.50
N LEU A 456 -29.44 -13.66 16.43
CA LEU A 456 -28.89 -13.46 17.78
C LEU A 456 -28.78 -14.78 18.57
N ALA A 457 -29.73 -15.70 18.39
CA ALA A 457 -29.68 -17.03 18.98
C ALA A 457 -28.58 -17.89 18.36
N LEU A 458 -28.34 -17.79 17.05
CA LEU A 458 -27.19 -18.41 16.37
C LEU A 458 -25.87 -17.97 17.02
N LEU A 459 -25.68 -16.64 17.17
CA LEU A 459 -24.48 -16.07 17.78
C LEU A 459 -24.32 -16.46 19.26
N ALA A 460 -25.41 -16.57 20.01
CA ALA A 460 -25.36 -16.94 21.42
C ALA A 460 -25.06 -18.43 21.67
N ARG A 461 -25.28 -19.29 20.67
CA ARG A 461 -25.00 -20.73 20.76
C ARG A 461 -23.55 -21.08 20.50
N ASP A 462 -22.77 -20.16 19.95
CA ASP A 462 -21.36 -20.39 19.64
C ASP A 462 -20.51 -20.23 20.91
N PRO A 463 -19.94 -21.32 21.45
CA PRO A 463 -19.08 -21.23 22.63
C PRO A 463 -17.75 -20.53 22.35
N THR A 464 -17.37 -20.36 21.08
CA THR A 464 -16.12 -19.69 20.68
C THR A 464 -16.28 -18.17 20.56
N PHE A 465 -17.51 -17.67 20.47
CA PHE A 465 -17.80 -16.25 20.38
C PHE A 465 -18.38 -15.69 21.69
N THR A 466 -17.55 -15.01 22.46
CA THR A 466 -17.96 -14.35 23.71
C THR A 466 -18.67 -13.00 23.50
N GLY A 467 -18.70 -12.50 22.26
CA GLY A 467 -19.18 -11.16 21.92
C GLY A 467 -20.70 -11.02 21.76
N ALA A 468 -21.51 -12.06 21.98
CA ALA A 468 -22.97 -11.98 21.76
C ALA A 468 -23.66 -10.91 22.62
N ALA A 469 -23.14 -10.64 23.83
CA ALA A 469 -23.61 -9.54 24.66
C ALA A 469 -23.25 -8.16 24.08
N ILE A 470 -22.06 -8.05 23.46
CA ILE A 470 -21.60 -6.83 22.78
C ILE A 470 -22.50 -6.55 21.56
N VAL A 471 -22.79 -7.56 20.74
CA VAL A 471 -23.71 -7.43 19.61
C VAL A 471 -25.04 -6.83 20.07
N ARG A 472 -25.66 -7.40 21.11
CA ARG A 472 -26.92 -6.90 21.67
C ARG A 472 -26.83 -5.46 22.16
N ALA A 473 -25.71 -5.06 22.75
CA ALA A 473 -25.49 -3.69 23.21
C ALA A 473 -25.34 -2.69 22.06
N LEU A 474 -24.84 -3.11 20.89
CA LEU A 474 -24.66 -2.25 19.72
C LEU A 474 -25.94 -2.10 18.88
N VAL A 475 -26.88 -3.05 18.95
CA VAL A 475 -28.13 -3.04 18.15
C VAL A 475 -28.88 -1.69 18.18
N PRO A 476 -29.11 -1.03 19.33
CA PRO A 476 -29.83 0.24 19.37
C PRO A 476 -29.13 1.36 18.58
N ALA A 477 -27.80 1.42 18.65
CA ALA A 477 -27.00 2.41 17.92
C ALA A 477 -26.95 2.08 16.42
N LEU A 478 -26.82 0.80 16.07
CA LEU A 478 -26.85 0.33 14.69
C LEU A 478 -28.20 0.58 14.02
N ALA A 479 -29.30 0.47 14.76
CA ALA A 479 -30.64 0.75 14.25
C ALA A 479 -30.80 2.21 13.79
N GLN A 480 -30.11 3.15 14.45
CA GLN A 480 -30.12 4.58 14.12
C GLN A 480 -29.11 4.98 13.03
N LEU A 481 -28.23 4.06 12.62
CA LEU A 481 -27.21 4.34 11.62
C LEU A 481 -27.84 4.52 10.23
N HIS A 482 -27.47 5.60 9.55
CA HIS A 482 -27.85 5.86 8.17
C HIS A 482 -27.24 4.82 7.23
N GLU A 483 -27.95 4.44 6.17
CA GLU A 483 -27.53 3.36 5.26
C GLU A 483 -26.17 3.61 4.63
N GLY A 484 -25.93 4.84 4.15
CA GLY A 484 -24.64 5.24 3.56
C GLY A 484 -23.46 5.29 4.53
N HIS A 485 -23.66 5.07 5.84
CA HIS A 485 -22.57 5.01 6.82
C HIS A 485 -22.20 3.57 7.19
N ARG A 486 -22.97 2.57 6.76
CA ARG A 486 -22.74 1.17 7.14
C ARG A 486 -21.45 0.62 6.52
N LEU A 487 -21.26 0.78 5.20
CA LEU A 487 -20.06 0.28 4.52
C LEU A 487 -18.77 1.01 4.94
N PRO A 488 -18.75 2.35 5.09
CA PRO A 488 -17.61 3.06 5.69
C PRO A 488 -17.27 2.56 7.10
N LEU A 489 -18.26 2.27 7.93
CA LEU A 489 -18.02 1.73 9.27
C LEU A 489 -17.34 0.34 9.22
N VAL A 490 -17.68 -0.50 8.23
CA VAL A 490 -16.97 -1.76 7.98
C VAL A 490 -15.51 -1.50 7.59
N GLN A 491 -15.23 -0.50 6.76
CA GLN A 491 -13.86 -0.13 6.38
C GLN A 491 -13.05 0.37 7.59
N ILE A 492 -13.67 1.14 8.49
CA ILE A 492 -13.06 1.59 9.75
C ILE A 492 -12.73 0.41 10.66
N ALA A 493 -13.53 -0.66 10.62
CA ALA A 493 -13.27 -1.86 11.41
C ALA A 493 -12.15 -2.75 10.84
N LEU A 494 -11.76 -2.61 9.56
CA LEU A 494 -10.79 -3.51 8.91
C LEU A 494 -9.44 -3.61 9.65
N PRO A 495 -8.78 -2.52 10.06
CA PRO A 495 -7.51 -2.61 10.79
C PRO A 495 -7.65 -3.43 12.07
N SER A 496 -8.72 -3.25 12.83
CA SER A 496 -8.98 -4.01 14.06
C SER A 496 -9.23 -5.49 13.77
N LEU A 497 -9.90 -5.80 12.66
CA LEU A 497 -10.14 -7.17 12.20
C LEU A 497 -8.87 -7.90 11.74
N HIS A 498 -7.79 -7.19 11.36
CA HIS A 498 -6.48 -7.81 11.09
C HIS A 498 -5.85 -8.50 12.31
N ALA A 499 -6.35 -8.22 13.51
CA ALA A 499 -5.94 -8.96 14.71
C ALA A 499 -6.36 -10.45 14.65
N LEU A 500 -7.42 -10.78 13.90
CA LEU A 500 -7.88 -12.16 13.72
C LEU A 500 -6.88 -12.95 12.86
N LYS A 501 -6.40 -14.09 13.37
CA LYS A 501 -5.41 -14.91 12.67
C LYS A 501 -5.81 -16.38 12.61
N GLY A 502 -5.43 -17.05 11.52
CA GLY A 502 -5.62 -18.50 11.34
C GLY A 502 -7.06 -18.95 11.59
N GLY A 503 -7.25 -19.85 12.57
CA GLY A 503 -8.56 -20.44 12.87
C GLY A 503 -9.62 -19.44 13.35
N GLU A 504 -9.22 -18.32 13.97
CA GLU A 504 -10.15 -17.26 14.39
C GLU A 504 -10.73 -16.52 13.20
N LEU A 505 -9.89 -16.21 12.21
CA LEU A 505 -10.32 -15.56 10.96
C LEU A 505 -11.25 -16.48 10.15
N ASP A 506 -10.94 -17.77 10.06
CA ASP A 506 -11.81 -18.75 9.40
C ASP A 506 -13.16 -18.91 10.13
N ALA A 507 -13.15 -18.87 11.48
CA ALA A 507 -14.38 -18.90 12.27
C ALA A 507 -15.21 -17.64 12.06
N PHE A 508 -14.58 -16.48 11.95
CA PHE A 508 -15.22 -15.22 11.64
C PHE A 508 -15.90 -15.25 10.26
N PHE A 509 -15.21 -15.69 9.21
CA PHE A 509 -15.81 -15.81 7.87
C PHE A 509 -16.98 -16.79 7.81
N ARG A 510 -16.89 -17.93 8.50
CA ARG A 510 -18.01 -18.88 8.59
C ARG A 510 -19.24 -18.24 9.23
N ARG A 511 -19.05 -17.40 10.26
CA ARG A 511 -20.14 -16.69 10.96
C ARG A 511 -20.76 -15.61 10.09
N VAL A 512 -19.93 -14.82 9.41
CA VAL A 512 -20.41 -13.85 8.40
C VAL A 512 -21.28 -14.58 7.36
N HIS A 513 -20.80 -15.71 6.84
CA HIS A 513 -21.55 -16.51 5.86
C HIS A 513 -22.87 -17.05 6.44
N GLU A 514 -22.86 -17.62 7.65
CA GLU A 514 -24.09 -18.14 8.30
C GLU A 514 -25.12 -17.04 8.58
N LEU A 515 -24.70 -15.82 8.91
CA LEU A 515 -25.60 -14.68 9.12
C LEU A 515 -26.21 -14.17 7.82
N VAL A 516 -25.38 -14.03 6.77
CA VAL A 516 -25.79 -13.56 5.44
C VAL A 516 -26.78 -14.52 4.78
N HIS A 517 -26.62 -15.83 4.99
CA HIS A 517 -27.51 -16.83 4.39
C HIS A 517 -28.62 -17.32 5.33
N PHE A 518 -28.84 -16.62 6.45
CA PHE A 518 -29.70 -17.12 7.53
C PHE A 518 -31.16 -17.30 7.08
N ASP A 519 -31.71 -16.37 6.33
CA ASP A 519 -33.09 -16.38 5.83
C ASP A 519 -33.24 -16.96 4.41
N GLY A 520 -32.11 -17.36 3.80
CA GLY A 520 -32.05 -17.88 2.43
C GLY A 520 -32.13 -16.81 1.34
N HIS A 521 -32.10 -15.52 1.69
CA HIS A 521 -32.02 -14.40 0.77
C HIS A 521 -30.73 -13.61 1.07
N VAL A 522 -30.07 -13.09 0.04
CA VAL A 522 -28.90 -12.22 0.23
C VAL A 522 -29.17 -10.88 -0.39
N ASP A 523 -29.29 -9.86 0.45
CA ASP A 523 -29.45 -8.48 0.00
C ASP A 523 -28.13 -7.90 -0.54
N ALA A 524 -28.15 -6.71 -1.13
CA ALA A 524 -26.96 -6.17 -1.75
C ALA A 524 -25.95 -5.63 -0.74
N PHE A 525 -26.40 -5.16 0.43
CA PHE A 525 -25.52 -4.76 1.53
C PHE A 525 -24.78 -5.96 2.13
N GLU A 526 -25.46 -7.06 2.39
CA GLU A 526 -24.91 -8.32 2.89
C GLU A 526 -23.86 -8.88 1.93
N PHE A 527 -24.18 -8.90 0.64
CA PHE A 527 -23.24 -9.25 -0.41
C PHE A 527 -22.01 -8.33 -0.40
N ALA A 528 -22.23 -7.01 -0.38
CA ALA A 528 -21.19 -5.99 -0.40
C ALA A 528 -20.24 -6.13 0.80
N LEU A 529 -20.81 -6.20 2.01
CA LEU A 529 -20.08 -6.35 3.26
C LEU A 529 -19.27 -7.65 3.26
N GLN A 530 -19.90 -8.78 2.93
CA GLN A 530 -19.21 -10.07 2.95
C GLN A 530 -18.07 -10.10 1.95
N LYS A 531 -18.28 -9.58 0.72
CA LYS A 531 -17.24 -9.54 -0.30
C LYS A 531 -16.09 -8.62 0.09
N LEU A 532 -16.39 -7.43 0.60
CA LEU A 532 -15.38 -6.48 1.07
C LEU A 532 -14.50 -7.10 2.18
N LEU A 533 -15.13 -7.71 3.19
CA LEU A 533 -14.39 -8.35 4.29
C LEU A 533 -13.55 -9.53 3.82
N VAL A 534 -14.12 -10.44 3.03
CA VAL A 534 -13.41 -11.63 2.55
C VAL A 534 -12.23 -11.22 1.68
N HIS A 535 -12.41 -10.23 0.79
CA HIS A 535 -11.36 -9.70 -0.08
C HIS A 535 -10.19 -9.13 0.74
N HIS A 536 -10.45 -8.10 1.55
CA HIS A 536 -9.38 -7.37 2.22
C HIS A 536 -8.70 -8.19 3.31
N LEU A 537 -9.44 -8.93 4.14
CA LEU A 537 -8.84 -9.70 5.23
C LEU A 537 -8.03 -10.90 4.72
N ARG A 538 -8.43 -11.54 3.61
CA ARG A 538 -7.64 -12.62 2.99
C ARG A 538 -6.38 -12.08 2.32
N LEU A 539 -6.48 -10.94 1.61
CA LEU A 539 -5.33 -10.30 0.99
C LEU A 539 -4.35 -9.75 2.04
N ALA A 540 -4.83 -9.18 3.13
CA ALA A 540 -3.99 -8.76 4.24
C ALA A 540 -3.24 -9.94 4.88
N ALA A 541 -3.91 -11.09 5.04
CA ALA A 541 -3.30 -12.29 5.60
C ALA A 541 -2.28 -12.97 4.65
N ASP A 542 -2.52 -12.90 3.33
CA ASP A 542 -1.62 -13.43 2.31
C ASP A 542 -1.63 -12.55 1.05
N PRO A 543 -0.79 -11.49 1.02
CA PRO A 543 -0.79 -10.53 -0.08
C PRO A 543 -0.29 -11.12 -1.40
N THR A 544 0.32 -12.32 -1.36
CA THR A 544 0.80 -13.00 -2.57
C THR A 544 -0.34 -13.58 -3.42
N ARG A 545 -1.55 -13.65 -2.87
CA ARG A 545 -2.76 -14.09 -3.58
C ARG A 545 -3.19 -13.15 -4.69
N ALA A 546 -2.90 -11.85 -4.58
CA ALA A 546 -3.16 -10.84 -5.62
C ALA A 546 -2.31 -11.01 -6.90
N ALA A 547 -1.73 -12.19 -7.13
CA ALA A 547 -0.95 -12.52 -8.30
C ALA A 547 -1.82 -12.47 -9.56
N VAL A 548 -1.54 -11.50 -10.42
CA VAL A 548 -2.20 -11.36 -11.72
C VAL A 548 -1.98 -12.61 -12.57
N ARG A 549 -3.08 -13.22 -13.02
CA ARG A 549 -3.11 -14.32 -13.98
C ARG A 549 -3.17 -13.76 -15.39
N ARG A 550 -2.56 -14.47 -16.34
CA ARG A 550 -2.75 -14.14 -17.76
C ARG A 550 -4.19 -14.50 -18.13
N ALA A 551 -4.95 -13.48 -18.53
CA ALA A 551 -6.30 -13.64 -19.02
C ALA A 551 -6.56 -12.58 -20.10
N THR A 552 -7.27 -12.97 -21.14
CA THR A 552 -7.75 -12.07 -22.19
C THR A 552 -9.22 -11.74 -21.98
N LEU A 553 -9.68 -10.64 -22.56
CA LEU A 553 -11.09 -10.24 -22.49
C LEU A 553 -12.05 -11.34 -23.02
N ALA A 554 -11.59 -12.11 -24.02
CA ALA A 554 -12.34 -13.21 -24.62
C ALA A 554 -12.50 -14.43 -23.70
N GLU A 555 -11.56 -14.66 -22.78
CA GLU A 555 -11.56 -15.76 -21.81
C GLU A 555 -12.45 -15.45 -20.60
N VAL A 556 -12.54 -14.17 -20.21
CA VAL A 556 -13.34 -13.74 -19.05
C VAL A 556 -14.73 -13.22 -19.43
N THR A 557 -15.13 -13.35 -20.69
CA THR A 557 -16.39 -12.78 -21.22
C THR A 557 -17.61 -13.21 -20.42
N GLU A 558 -17.73 -14.50 -20.09
CA GLU A 558 -18.85 -15.03 -19.29
C GLU A 558 -18.88 -14.45 -17.88
N ARG A 559 -17.71 -14.20 -17.28
CA ARG A 559 -17.58 -13.61 -15.94
C ARG A 559 -17.97 -12.13 -15.94
N ILE A 560 -17.60 -11.41 -17.00
CA ILE A 560 -18.10 -10.04 -17.20
C ILE A 560 -19.61 -10.04 -17.40
N ALA A 561 -20.17 -10.95 -18.20
CA ALA A 561 -21.61 -11.05 -18.39
C ALA A 561 -22.35 -11.30 -17.06
N ALA A 562 -21.83 -12.19 -16.20
CA ALA A 562 -22.38 -12.42 -14.87
C ALA A 562 -22.33 -11.17 -13.98
N LEU A 563 -21.20 -10.44 -13.98
CA LEU A 563 -21.06 -9.17 -13.26
C LEU A 563 -22.09 -8.13 -13.71
N LEU A 564 -22.17 -7.87 -15.02
CA LEU A 564 -23.09 -6.88 -15.57
C LEU A 564 -24.54 -7.28 -15.34
N SER A 565 -24.88 -8.57 -15.45
CA SER A 565 -26.22 -9.08 -15.20
C SER A 565 -26.63 -8.88 -13.73
N PHE A 566 -25.74 -9.17 -12.80
CA PHE A 566 -25.99 -9.01 -11.36
C PHE A 566 -26.31 -7.55 -10.99
N LEU A 567 -25.58 -6.60 -11.56
CA LEU A 567 -25.82 -5.16 -11.36
C LEU A 567 -27.10 -4.70 -12.07
N ALA A 568 -27.31 -5.13 -13.32
CA ALA A 568 -28.46 -4.72 -14.11
C ALA A 568 -29.81 -5.07 -13.46
N HIS A 569 -29.91 -6.26 -12.87
CA HIS A 569 -31.12 -6.70 -12.15
C HIS A 569 -31.42 -5.90 -10.89
N ARG A 570 -30.42 -5.20 -10.31
CA ARG A 570 -30.60 -4.37 -9.11
C ARG A 570 -30.92 -2.91 -9.43
N VAL A 571 -30.35 -2.39 -10.52
CA VAL A 571 -30.49 -0.99 -10.94
C VAL A 571 -31.80 -0.73 -11.71
N GLY A 572 -32.27 -1.70 -12.51
CA GLY A 572 -33.35 -1.47 -13.48
C GLY A 572 -34.72 -2.05 -13.10
N GLY A 573 -34.83 -2.80 -12.01
CA GLY A 573 -35.97 -3.71 -11.81
C GLY A 573 -36.14 -4.70 -13.00
N PRO A 574 -37.24 -5.47 -13.06
CA PRO A 574 -37.42 -6.50 -14.08
C PRO A 574 -37.49 -5.97 -15.52
N GLU A 575 -37.97 -4.74 -15.72
CA GLU A 575 -38.19 -4.15 -17.06
C GLU A 575 -37.02 -3.27 -17.53
N GLY A 576 -36.16 -2.78 -16.62
CA GLY A 576 -35.00 -1.94 -16.95
C GLY A 576 -33.66 -2.67 -17.03
N ALA A 577 -33.60 -3.94 -16.60
CA ALA A 577 -32.36 -4.72 -16.59
C ALA A 577 -31.73 -4.89 -17.99
N ASP A 578 -32.55 -5.11 -19.03
CA ASP A 578 -32.05 -5.21 -20.41
C ASP A 578 -31.37 -3.92 -20.88
N HIS A 579 -31.97 -2.76 -20.57
CA HIS A 579 -31.41 -1.47 -20.94
C HIS A 579 -30.10 -1.19 -20.18
N ALA A 580 -30.08 -1.44 -18.88
CA ALA A 580 -28.89 -1.27 -18.06
C ALA A 580 -27.75 -2.20 -18.50
N PHE A 581 -28.05 -3.47 -18.78
CA PHE A 581 -27.08 -4.42 -19.30
C PHE A 581 -26.52 -3.99 -20.67
N ALA A 582 -27.39 -3.54 -21.57
CA ALA A 582 -26.98 -3.05 -22.89
C ALA A 582 -26.06 -1.83 -22.79
N ALA A 583 -26.32 -0.91 -21.85
CA ALA A 583 -25.47 0.24 -21.59
C ALA A 583 -24.04 -0.20 -21.21
N GLY A 584 -23.90 -1.16 -20.28
CA GLY A 584 -22.61 -1.75 -19.93
C GLY A 584 -21.93 -2.51 -21.07
N ALA A 585 -22.69 -3.37 -21.77
CA ALA A 585 -22.16 -4.18 -22.88
C ALA A 585 -21.63 -3.32 -24.04
N SER A 586 -22.22 -2.14 -24.27
CA SER A 586 -21.77 -1.20 -25.31
C SER A 586 -20.34 -0.70 -25.12
N ARG A 587 -19.82 -0.75 -23.87
CA ARG A 587 -18.44 -0.38 -23.52
C ARG A 587 -17.42 -1.43 -23.92
N LEU A 588 -17.87 -2.61 -24.34
CA LEU A 588 -17.05 -3.78 -24.64
C LEU A 588 -17.32 -4.28 -26.07
N PRO A 589 -17.09 -3.44 -27.11
CA PRO A 589 -17.51 -3.74 -28.48
C PRO A 589 -16.86 -5.00 -29.06
N THR A 590 -15.69 -5.39 -28.56
CA THR A 590 -14.94 -6.58 -28.99
C THR A 590 -15.55 -7.91 -28.52
N ILE A 591 -16.40 -7.89 -27.50
CA ILE A 591 -17.07 -9.09 -26.95
C ILE A 591 -18.59 -8.91 -26.83
N ALA A 592 -19.13 -7.80 -27.33
CA ALA A 592 -20.54 -7.44 -27.17
C ALA A 592 -21.51 -8.49 -27.75
N ASP A 593 -21.12 -9.16 -28.83
CA ASP A 593 -21.87 -10.25 -29.47
C ASP A 593 -21.97 -11.53 -28.61
N ARG A 594 -21.05 -11.69 -27.66
CA ARG A 594 -20.97 -12.83 -26.73
C ARG A 594 -21.56 -12.52 -25.36
N LEU A 595 -21.83 -11.25 -25.05
CA LEU A 595 -22.43 -10.83 -23.78
C LEU A 595 -23.95 -11.06 -23.83
N ARG A 596 -24.48 -11.77 -22.83
CA ARG A 596 -25.91 -12.03 -22.68
C ARG A 596 -26.34 -11.78 -21.24
N LEU A 597 -27.50 -11.16 -21.06
CA LEU A 597 -28.12 -10.98 -19.76
C LEU A 597 -28.52 -12.34 -19.20
N LEU A 598 -28.00 -12.68 -18.03
CA LEU A 598 -28.33 -13.91 -17.30
C LEU A 598 -29.61 -13.71 -16.46
N PRO A 599 -30.38 -14.78 -16.15
CA PRO A 599 -31.59 -14.67 -15.35
C PRO A 599 -31.29 -14.29 -13.87
N PRO A 600 -32.23 -13.65 -13.15
CA PRO A 600 -31.99 -13.17 -11.78
C PRO A 600 -31.60 -14.25 -10.76
N LYS A 601 -32.11 -15.49 -10.95
CA LYS A 601 -31.92 -16.62 -10.03
C LYS A 601 -30.51 -17.21 -10.04
N GLU A 602 -29.67 -16.86 -11.02
CA GLU A 602 -28.28 -17.31 -11.09
C GLU A 602 -27.30 -16.31 -10.43
N GLY A 603 -27.81 -15.31 -9.69
CA GLY A 603 -27.06 -14.10 -9.35
C GLY A 603 -25.90 -14.23 -8.36
N TYR A 604 -26.11 -14.76 -7.15
CA TYR A 604 -25.14 -14.66 -6.04
C TYR A 604 -23.88 -15.54 -6.23
N ASP A 605 -24.05 -16.82 -6.60
CA ASP A 605 -22.90 -17.71 -6.84
C ASP A 605 -22.15 -17.31 -8.12
N ALA A 606 -22.86 -16.92 -9.18
CA ALA A 606 -22.22 -16.51 -10.43
C ALA A 606 -21.43 -15.21 -10.28
N ILE A 607 -21.93 -14.21 -9.54
CA ILE A 607 -21.14 -13.00 -9.25
C ILE A 607 -19.95 -13.33 -8.34
N HIS A 608 -20.12 -14.27 -7.40
CA HIS A 608 -19.04 -14.68 -6.50
C HIS A 608 -17.85 -15.20 -7.31
N ASP A 609 -18.11 -16.17 -8.18
CA ASP A 609 -17.12 -16.78 -9.08
C ASP A 609 -16.57 -15.76 -10.08
N ALA A 610 -17.43 -14.88 -10.61
CA ALA A 610 -17.01 -13.88 -11.57
C ALA A 610 -16.00 -12.91 -10.98
N LEU A 611 -16.26 -12.38 -9.78
CA LEU A 611 -15.35 -11.48 -9.10
C LEU A 611 -14.04 -12.16 -8.71
N GLU A 612 -14.06 -13.41 -8.26
CA GLU A 612 -12.83 -14.16 -7.93
C GLU A 612 -11.92 -14.33 -9.16
N VAL A 613 -12.50 -14.55 -10.34
CA VAL A 613 -11.73 -14.61 -11.59
C VAL A 613 -11.24 -13.23 -12.04
N LEU A 614 -12.11 -12.21 -11.97
CA LEU A 614 -11.80 -10.86 -12.46
C LEU A 614 -10.77 -10.12 -11.58
N GLU A 615 -10.75 -10.37 -10.27
CA GLU A 615 -9.76 -9.87 -9.32
C GLU A 615 -8.32 -10.14 -9.82
N HIS A 616 -8.10 -11.34 -10.33
CA HIS A 616 -6.80 -11.81 -10.82
C HIS A 616 -6.52 -11.44 -12.28
N ALA A 617 -7.45 -10.78 -12.98
CA ALA A 617 -7.28 -10.43 -14.38
C ALA A 617 -6.27 -9.28 -14.57
N PRO A 618 -5.70 -9.11 -15.78
CA PRO A 618 -4.87 -7.96 -16.08
C PRO A 618 -5.60 -6.63 -15.83
N LEU A 619 -4.85 -5.59 -15.46
CA LEU A 619 -5.43 -4.28 -15.11
C LEU A 619 -6.33 -3.70 -16.21
N GLU A 620 -5.97 -3.89 -17.48
CA GLU A 620 -6.79 -3.44 -18.60
C GLU A 620 -8.17 -4.12 -18.63
N VAL A 621 -8.22 -5.42 -18.35
CA VAL A 621 -9.47 -6.18 -18.26
C VAL A 621 -10.30 -5.70 -17.06
N ARG A 622 -9.67 -5.48 -15.91
CA ARG A 622 -10.32 -4.94 -14.71
C ARG A 622 -10.90 -3.55 -14.95
N ARG A 623 -10.14 -2.66 -15.61
CA ARG A 623 -10.58 -1.33 -16.04
C ARG A 623 -11.82 -1.41 -16.92
N LEU A 624 -11.80 -2.27 -17.94
CA LEU A 624 -12.90 -2.42 -18.89
C LEU A 624 -14.14 -3.00 -18.23
N ALA A 625 -13.98 -3.99 -17.34
CA ALA A 625 -15.09 -4.56 -16.57
C ALA A 625 -15.72 -3.52 -15.63
N LEU A 626 -14.90 -2.70 -14.96
CA LEU A 626 -15.36 -1.62 -14.09
C LEU A 626 -16.04 -0.49 -14.86
N ASP A 627 -15.50 -0.09 -16.02
CA ASP A 627 -16.11 0.90 -16.91
C ASP A 627 -17.50 0.44 -17.36
N ALA A 628 -17.62 -0.81 -17.80
CA ALA A 628 -18.90 -1.41 -18.15
C ALA A 628 -19.86 -1.45 -16.96
N ALA A 629 -19.39 -1.85 -15.77
CA ALA A 629 -20.20 -1.88 -14.55
C ALA A 629 -20.71 -0.48 -14.15
N ALA A 630 -19.88 0.56 -14.25
CA ALA A 630 -20.28 1.93 -13.97
C ALA A 630 -21.40 2.41 -14.91
N HIS A 631 -21.35 2.01 -16.20
CA HIS A 631 -22.40 2.34 -17.16
C HIS A 631 -23.69 1.55 -16.94
N VAL A 632 -23.62 0.32 -16.39
CA VAL A 632 -24.83 -0.40 -15.94
C VAL A 632 -25.51 0.37 -14.82
N VAL A 633 -24.76 0.83 -13.82
CA VAL A 633 -25.29 1.62 -12.69
C VAL A 633 -25.81 2.99 -13.14
N GLY A 634 -25.11 3.65 -14.07
CA GLY A 634 -25.54 4.95 -14.59
C GLY A 634 -26.78 4.92 -15.47
N ALA A 635 -27.15 3.76 -16.01
CA ALA A 635 -28.37 3.60 -16.81
C ALA A 635 -29.66 3.58 -15.97
N GLY A 636 -29.56 3.52 -14.63
CA GLY A 636 -30.70 3.62 -13.72
C GLY A 636 -31.35 5.01 -13.71
N HIS A 637 -32.64 5.06 -13.39
CA HIS A 637 -33.44 6.30 -13.42
C HIS A 637 -33.23 7.22 -12.20
N ALA A 638 -32.73 6.68 -11.08
CA ALA A 638 -32.26 7.43 -9.91
C ALA A 638 -31.36 6.52 -9.07
N GLN A 639 -30.06 6.83 -8.96
CA GLN A 639 -29.11 5.94 -8.29
C GLN A 639 -29.36 5.90 -6.79
N SER A 640 -29.63 4.71 -6.26
CA SER A 640 -29.71 4.50 -4.81
C SER A 640 -28.31 4.47 -4.18
N VAL A 641 -28.23 4.72 -2.86
CA VAL A 641 -26.98 4.57 -2.10
C VAL A 641 -26.42 3.15 -2.23
N GLU A 642 -27.32 2.15 -2.24
CA GLU A 642 -26.98 0.74 -2.38
C GLU A 642 -26.34 0.42 -3.74
N GLU A 643 -26.84 0.99 -4.84
CA GLU A 643 -26.28 0.80 -6.18
C GLU A 643 -24.86 1.38 -6.32
N ILE A 644 -24.64 2.56 -5.74
CA ILE A 644 -23.32 3.21 -5.72
C ILE A 644 -22.36 2.40 -4.85
N ASP A 645 -22.79 1.93 -3.68
CA ASP A 645 -21.95 1.11 -2.80
C ASP A 645 -21.59 -0.24 -3.43
N LEU A 646 -22.50 -0.87 -4.19
CA LEU A 646 -22.17 -2.08 -4.96
C LEU A 646 -21.08 -1.81 -6.00
N LEU A 647 -21.17 -0.71 -6.76
CA LEU A 647 -20.13 -0.34 -7.70
C LEU A 647 -18.79 -0.13 -6.99
N ARG A 648 -18.80 0.52 -5.83
CA ARG A 648 -17.60 0.73 -5.01
C ARG A 648 -17.02 -0.58 -4.49
N VAL A 649 -17.85 -1.55 -4.10
CA VAL A 649 -17.37 -2.89 -3.72
C VAL A 649 -16.76 -3.61 -4.91
N VAL A 650 -17.39 -3.56 -6.09
CA VAL A 650 -16.79 -4.12 -7.32
C VAL A 650 -15.45 -3.45 -7.61
N ALA A 651 -15.37 -2.13 -7.52
CA ALA A 651 -14.12 -1.40 -7.70
C ALA A 651 -13.05 -1.85 -6.68
N SER A 652 -13.42 -1.98 -5.40
CA SER A 652 -12.52 -2.44 -4.34
C SER A 652 -11.98 -3.84 -4.56
N VAL A 653 -12.85 -4.80 -4.95
CA VAL A 653 -12.45 -6.19 -5.27
C VAL A 653 -11.54 -6.25 -6.49
N LEU A 654 -11.71 -5.34 -7.46
CA LEU A 654 -10.83 -5.23 -8.62
C LEU A 654 -9.54 -4.43 -8.35
N ASP A 655 -9.26 -4.07 -7.09
CA ASP A 655 -8.19 -3.19 -6.64
C ASP A 655 -8.15 -1.86 -7.42
N CYS A 656 -9.33 -1.32 -7.71
CA CYS A 656 -9.53 -0.02 -8.36
C CYS A 656 -10.10 0.94 -7.31
N PRO A 657 -9.28 1.81 -6.69
CA PRO A 657 -9.71 2.68 -5.60
C PRO A 657 -10.75 3.69 -6.09
N MET A 658 -12.01 3.49 -5.73
CA MET A 658 -13.11 4.37 -6.09
C MET A 658 -13.53 5.19 -4.86
N PRO A 659 -13.40 6.53 -4.91
CA PRO A 659 -13.73 7.40 -3.78
C PRO A 659 -15.25 7.37 -3.46
N LEU A 660 -15.64 8.05 -2.38
CA LEU A 660 -17.05 8.28 -2.05
C LEU A 660 -17.69 9.17 -3.12
N LEU A 661 -18.74 8.67 -3.78
CA LEU A 661 -19.47 9.36 -4.85
C LEU A 661 -20.68 10.16 -4.32
#